data_AF-A0A5D4TKP5-F1
#
_entry.id   AF-A0A5D4TKP5-F1
#
_cell.length_a   1.000
_cell.length_b   1.000
_cell.length_c   1.000
_cell.angle_alpha   90.00
_cell.angle_beta   90.00
_cell.angle_gamma   90.00
#
_symmetry.space_group_name_H-M   'P 1'
#
loop_
_entity.id
_entity.type
_entity.pdbx_description
1 polymer ?
#
loop_
_entity_poly.entity_id
_entity_poly.type
_entity_poly.pdbx_seq_one_letter_code
_entity_poly.pdbx_strand_id
1 'polypeptide(L)'
;MNKLFKTGITSVVMAGTLFAGIPVSSSVSASVVTESHVKESDSHSHFIGTLDAALINDERLLASLIKQGKISSKASDATKKKELEKYIELKGKKVEDANVKDPIAPKAKAAESEKHQKFKDATKKSSGKLQGSTKHPDPVKESPSPGVAKKGKLLTIMVEYSDFEHNSIQPNETDNYYKDYNKEHFEEMIFGDDGVTGPNGENFVSQKQYYEEQSGGTYTIEGNAYGWLKVPGTAKYYGADQASGGHDNVTPGGSKQLVADTYAAALAAGIPLEDYDLEDPHDLDGDGNYWEPDGLVDHLQIIHAGMGQEAGGGSLFDDAIWSHRSAVFVDKDGLGKGKPGFYDYTMMPEDGATGVFAHEYGHDLGLPDEYDTIYSGAGDAVGYWSIMSAGSWAGKIPGTEPTGFSPWAKSYLQSTLGGNWTKPLVIDFEDIKKKGTNYLLDQANSPNGQNHQAIQVNLPEKKTAVNTPASGSYEYWGGQADEIDTNMVTNVDLTGKSSAELTFDAWYDIEAQWDFGFVQVSTDDGGSWQSLGNENTRDDVVAEGYPTILDSMPGFTGTSDGWEPQSFDLSEYAGQEIQLRFRYATDWGTSHTGFFTDNIKVVADGETVVEDGAESTTTPFTLNGFKRFDGNKYVDHYYLLEWRNHQGVDEGLANIARGNSLMSYDGGLVVWYVDDTFTDNWTGLHPGDGFLGVVDAHDDTNLLWSTGVEASTRYHVADAAFNFMPTSGLNLVYPDQTLTLASQRGIPLFNDRKDYNNSYLPDAGRNISHYGLKVLVNDQAKDKSVGSITLSR
;
A
#
# COMPACT_ATOMS: atom_id res chain seq x y z
N MET A 1 42.93 23.57 26.54
CA MET A 1 41.80 24.11 27.31
C MET A 1 40.56 23.95 26.44
N ASN A 2 39.91 22.79 26.59
CA ASN A 2 38.55 22.62 27.14
C ASN A 2 37.48 22.79 26.05
N LYS A 3 37.15 21.71 25.34
CA LYS A 3 36.11 20.69 25.64
C LYS A 3 34.88 20.97 24.75
N LEU A 4 34.84 20.32 23.59
CA LEU A 4 33.62 20.09 22.81
C LEU A 4 32.94 18.85 23.37
N PHE A 5 31.69 19.02 23.80
CA PHE A 5 30.85 17.93 24.28
C PHE A 5 30.22 17.21 23.09
N LYS A 6 30.33 15.87 23.13
CA LYS A 6 29.52 14.92 22.38
C LYS A 6 28.08 14.97 22.88
N THR A 7 27.12 14.87 21.96
CA THR A 7 25.80 14.28 22.20
C THR A 7 25.49 13.43 20.98
N GLY A 8 25.56 12.11 21.20
CA GLY A 8 25.18 11.11 20.21
C GLY A 8 23.67 11.09 20.05
N ILE A 9 23.23 10.99 18.81
CA ILE A 9 21.85 10.70 18.45
C ILE A 9 21.80 9.18 18.32
N THR A 10 21.08 8.56 19.25
CA THR A 10 20.77 7.14 19.25
C THR A 10 19.50 6.98 18.43
N SER A 11 19.61 6.42 17.22
CA SER A 11 18.46 6.08 16.40
C SER A 11 17.91 4.74 16.89
N VAL A 12 16.65 4.73 17.32
CA VAL A 12 15.92 3.56 17.83
C VAL A 12 14.86 3.19 16.80
N VAL A 13 14.84 1.90 16.44
CA VAL A 13 14.00 1.29 15.40
C VAL A 13 12.52 1.34 15.80
N MET A 14 11.65 1.80 14.89
CA MET A 14 10.20 1.95 15.08
C MET A 14 9.40 0.98 14.21
N ALA A 15 8.47 0.26 14.84
CA ALA A 15 7.40 -0.47 14.19
C ALA A 15 6.23 0.48 13.85
N GLY A 16 5.82 0.52 12.58
CA GLY A 16 4.63 1.24 12.15
C GLY A 16 4.47 1.12 10.65
N THR A 17 3.30 0.61 10.24
CA THR A 17 2.82 0.25 8.88
C THR A 17 3.47 -1.00 8.29
N LEU A 18 2.66 -2.05 8.13
CA LEU A 18 3.01 -3.40 7.64
C LEU A 18 3.50 -3.48 6.18
N PHE A 19 3.64 -2.36 5.48
CA PHE A 19 4.25 -2.28 4.16
C PHE A 19 5.08 -1.00 4.05
N ALA A 20 6.39 -1.09 4.30
CA ALA A 20 7.35 -0.04 3.94
C ALA A 20 8.73 -0.67 3.74
N GLY A 21 8.94 -1.31 2.58
CA GLY A 21 10.28 -1.47 2.04
C GLY A 21 10.65 -0.16 1.35
N ILE A 22 11.50 0.66 1.97
CA ILE A 22 11.92 1.95 1.42
C ILE A 22 12.76 1.72 0.15
N PRO A 23 12.42 2.27 -1.03
CA PRO A 23 13.37 2.37 -2.12
C PRO A 23 14.28 3.59 -1.86
N VAL A 24 15.54 3.34 -1.48
CA VAL A 24 16.56 4.39 -1.45
C VAL A 24 16.99 4.70 -2.88
N SER A 25 16.66 5.90 -3.36
CA SER A 25 17.14 6.41 -4.65
C SER A 25 18.61 6.82 -4.51
N SER A 26 19.53 5.97 -4.96
CA SER A 26 20.94 6.32 -5.07
C SER A 26 21.13 7.36 -6.18
N SER A 27 21.55 8.57 -5.83
CA SER A 27 21.88 9.63 -6.78
C SER A 27 23.16 9.29 -7.56
N VAL A 28 23.03 8.67 -8.74
CA VAL A 28 24.16 8.52 -9.68
C VAL A 28 24.19 9.74 -10.59
N SER A 29 25.25 10.54 -10.43
CA SER A 29 25.53 11.69 -11.31
C SER A 29 25.92 11.22 -12.71
N ALA A 30 24.98 11.26 -13.65
CA ALA A 30 25.27 11.13 -15.08
C ALA A 30 25.23 12.51 -15.75
N SER A 31 26.40 13.14 -15.88
CA SER A 31 26.59 14.32 -16.73
C SER A 31 26.54 13.91 -18.20
N VAL A 32 25.63 14.49 -19.00
CA VAL A 32 25.86 15.13 -20.33
C VAL A 32 24.54 15.75 -20.86
N VAL A 33 24.47 17.08 -20.73
CA VAL A 33 23.89 18.14 -21.59
C VAL A 33 22.70 17.83 -22.53
N THR A 34 21.53 18.38 -22.20
CA THR A 34 20.77 19.32 -23.07
C THR A 34 19.97 20.30 -22.21
N GLU A 35 20.24 21.59 -22.37
CA GLU A 35 19.58 22.70 -21.65
C GLU A 35 18.08 22.77 -21.93
N SER A 36 17.27 22.68 -20.88
CA SER A 36 15.96 23.34 -20.81
C SER A 36 15.84 24.02 -19.45
N HIS A 37 15.61 25.33 -19.48
CA HIS A 37 15.46 26.16 -18.29
C HIS A 37 14.14 25.84 -17.59
N VAL A 38 14.18 24.95 -16.59
CA VAL A 38 13.14 24.87 -15.56
C VAL A 38 13.53 25.81 -14.43
N LYS A 39 12.66 26.76 -14.09
CA LYS A 39 12.81 27.64 -12.94
C LYS A 39 12.76 26.81 -11.66
N GLU A 40 13.68 27.08 -10.73
CA GLU A 40 13.64 26.59 -9.35
C GLU A 40 12.24 26.82 -8.75
N SER A 41 11.54 25.72 -8.45
CA SER A 41 10.40 25.70 -7.54
C SER A 41 10.90 25.36 -6.14
N ASP A 42 10.36 26.08 -5.15
CA ASP A 42 10.69 26.01 -3.73
C ASP A 42 10.77 24.57 -3.19
N SER A 43 11.71 24.35 -2.26
CA SER A 43 11.91 23.10 -1.53
C SER A 43 10.66 22.74 -0.72
N HIS A 44 9.88 21.76 -1.18
CA HIS A 44 8.86 21.10 -0.39
C HIS A 44 9.53 20.14 0.62
N SER A 45 9.28 20.33 1.91
CA SER A 45 9.65 19.35 2.94
C SER A 45 8.78 18.12 2.77
N HIS A 46 9.40 16.98 2.48
CA HIS A 46 8.69 15.72 2.27
C HIS A 46 8.15 15.18 3.60
N PHE A 47 6.83 14.94 3.63
CA PHE A 47 6.06 14.49 4.78
C PHE A 47 6.01 12.95 4.81
N ILE A 48 6.04 12.34 6.01
CA ILE A 48 5.79 10.91 6.21
C ILE A 48 4.61 10.83 7.19
N GLY A 49 3.45 10.43 6.66
CA GLY A 49 2.15 10.41 7.33
C GLY A 49 1.78 9.08 8.00
N THR A 50 0.80 9.11 8.92
CA THR A 50 0.12 7.95 9.53
C THR A 50 -1.39 7.97 9.31
N LEU A 51 -1.88 8.99 8.61
CA LEU A 51 -3.30 9.25 8.44
C LEU A 51 -3.84 8.44 7.27
N ASP A 52 -5.07 7.96 7.44
CA ASP A 52 -5.84 7.47 6.31
C ASP A 52 -6.40 8.65 5.50
N ALA A 53 -5.93 8.81 4.26
CA ALA A 53 -6.33 9.90 3.39
C ALA A 53 -7.71 9.70 2.76
N ALA A 54 -8.09 8.45 2.52
CA ALA A 54 -9.40 8.12 1.99
C ALA A 54 -10.49 8.47 2.99
N LEU A 55 -10.17 8.79 4.24
CA LEU A 55 -11.11 9.30 5.24
C LEU A 55 -11.09 10.83 5.39
N ILE A 56 -10.10 11.56 4.83
CA ILE A 56 -10.06 13.02 5.02
C ILE A 56 -11.17 13.72 4.24
N ASN A 57 -11.98 14.49 4.98
CA ASN A 57 -12.91 15.43 4.39
C ASN A 57 -12.32 16.86 4.44
N ASP A 58 -11.55 17.21 3.41
CA ASP A 58 -10.83 18.49 3.28
C ASP A 58 -11.75 19.71 3.53
N GLU A 59 -12.99 19.67 3.04
CA GLU A 59 -13.96 20.75 3.18
C GLU A 59 -14.41 20.93 4.62
N ARG A 60 -14.74 19.81 5.31
CA ARG A 60 -15.17 19.82 6.70
C ARG A 60 -14.02 20.17 7.64
N LEU A 61 -12.82 19.67 7.36
CA LEU A 61 -11.64 19.99 8.13
C LEU A 61 -11.31 21.48 8.04
N LEU A 62 -11.32 22.04 6.83
CA LEU A 62 -11.14 23.48 6.62
C LEU A 62 -12.23 24.31 7.33
N ALA A 63 -13.49 23.90 7.24
CA ALA A 63 -14.59 24.57 7.94
C ALA A 63 -14.40 24.53 9.46
N SER A 64 -13.92 23.40 10.01
CA SER A 64 -13.59 23.26 11.43
C SER A 64 -12.43 24.18 11.83
N LEU A 65 -11.34 24.23 11.07
CA LEU A 65 -10.20 25.11 11.34
C LEU A 65 -10.59 26.60 11.32
N ILE A 66 -11.53 26.99 10.44
CA ILE A 66 -12.11 28.34 10.43
C ILE A 66 -12.99 28.57 11.66
N LYS A 67 -13.85 27.61 12.02
CA LYS A 67 -14.72 27.68 13.22
C LYS A 67 -13.91 27.80 14.51
N GLN A 68 -12.77 27.11 14.59
CA GLN A 68 -11.82 27.18 15.71
C GLN A 68 -11.01 28.49 15.74
N GLY A 69 -11.08 29.31 14.68
CA GLY A 69 -10.28 30.53 14.55
C GLY A 69 -8.79 30.27 14.25
N LYS A 70 -8.41 29.02 13.93
CA LYS A 70 -7.06 28.64 13.48
C LYS A 70 -6.77 29.21 12.09
N ILE A 71 -7.80 29.29 11.24
CA ILE A 71 -7.74 29.94 9.92
C ILE A 71 -8.74 31.11 9.88
N SER A 72 -8.31 32.26 9.37
CA SER A 72 -9.23 33.39 9.16
C SER A 72 -10.24 33.06 8.07
N SER A 73 -11.54 33.26 8.32
CA SER A 73 -12.59 33.15 7.29
C SER A 73 -12.41 34.13 6.12
N LYS A 74 -11.57 35.15 6.27
CA LYS A 74 -11.20 36.13 5.24
C LYS A 74 -9.86 35.83 4.57
N ALA A 75 -9.18 34.74 4.93
CA ALA A 75 -7.94 34.33 4.28
C ALA A 75 -8.19 34.04 2.80
N SER A 76 -7.17 34.26 1.96
CA SER A 76 -7.22 33.82 0.56
C SER A 76 -7.25 32.31 0.48
N ASP A 77 -7.76 31.74 -0.60
CA ASP A 77 -7.91 30.28 -0.73
C ASP A 77 -6.57 29.56 -0.81
N ALA A 78 -5.57 30.18 -1.45
CA ALA A 78 -4.19 29.70 -1.39
C ALA A 78 -3.65 29.64 0.05
N THR A 79 -4.06 30.57 0.92
CA THR A 79 -3.70 30.52 2.34
C THR A 79 -4.48 29.42 3.05
N LYS A 80 -5.78 29.28 2.79
CA LYS A 80 -6.62 28.21 3.38
C LYS A 80 -6.07 26.81 3.04
N LYS A 81 -5.76 26.55 1.76
CA LYS A 81 -5.16 25.29 1.29
C LYS A 81 -3.83 25.01 1.99
N LYS A 82 -2.93 26.00 2.02
CA LYS A 82 -1.63 25.86 2.69
C LYS A 82 -1.74 25.59 4.20
N GLU A 83 -2.69 26.22 4.88
CA GLU A 83 -2.90 25.97 6.32
C GLU A 83 -3.59 24.62 6.59
N LEU A 84 -4.45 24.15 5.68
CA LEU A 84 -5.02 22.80 5.72
C LEU A 84 -3.92 21.74 5.54
N GLU A 85 -3.06 21.90 4.53
CA GLU A 85 -1.91 21.02 4.28
C GLU A 85 -0.98 20.96 5.50
N LYS A 86 -0.65 22.10 6.11
CA LYS A 86 0.15 22.13 7.36
C LYS A 86 -0.52 21.41 8.51
N TYR A 87 -1.85 21.48 8.61
CA TYR A 87 -2.59 20.77 9.65
C TYR A 87 -2.51 19.26 9.42
N ILE A 88 -2.78 18.79 8.20
CA ILE A 88 -2.67 17.37 7.81
C ILE A 88 -1.23 16.88 8.04
N GLU A 89 -0.23 17.66 7.63
CA GLU A 89 1.19 17.38 7.87
C GLU A 89 1.50 17.28 9.36
N LEU A 90 0.96 18.18 10.19
CA LEU A 90 1.16 18.12 11.63
C LEU A 90 0.53 16.86 12.23
N LYS A 91 -0.67 16.50 11.78
CA LYS A 91 -1.45 15.37 12.32
C LYS A 91 -0.89 14.01 11.90
N GLY A 92 -0.36 13.85 10.69
CA GLY A 92 0.19 12.55 10.32
C GLY A 92 1.63 12.31 10.71
N LYS A 93 2.29 13.23 11.42
CA LYS A 93 3.65 12.96 11.94
C LYS A 93 3.65 11.68 12.78
N LYS A 94 4.50 10.73 12.39
CA LYS A 94 4.87 9.62 13.27
C LYS A 94 5.53 10.19 14.53
N VAL A 95 4.93 9.95 15.69
CA VAL A 95 5.53 10.22 16.98
C VAL A 95 5.89 8.88 17.60
N GLU A 96 7.12 8.74 18.10
CA GLU A 96 7.61 7.54 18.76
C GLU A 96 6.66 7.11 19.89
N ASP A 97 5.95 6.00 19.68
CA ASP A 97 5.31 5.28 20.77
C ASP A 97 6.39 4.61 21.63
N ALA A 98 6.16 4.55 22.95
CA ALA A 98 7.03 3.78 23.82
C ALA A 98 7.12 2.33 23.33
N ASN A 99 8.32 1.74 23.31
CA ASN A 99 8.61 0.36 22.93
C ASN A 99 7.73 -0.66 23.69
N VAL A 100 6.49 -0.88 23.23
CA VAL A 100 5.64 -1.99 23.66
C VAL A 100 5.99 -3.15 22.76
N LYS A 101 6.54 -4.21 23.36
CA LYS A 101 6.84 -5.44 22.64
C LYS A 101 5.53 -6.13 22.28
N ASP A 102 5.10 -5.98 21.03
CA ASP A 102 3.97 -6.71 20.47
C ASP A 102 4.42 -8.14 20.13
N PRO A 103 3.89 -9.17 20.81
CA PRO A 103 4.30 -10.55 20.55
C PRO A 103 3.72 -11.15 19.26
N ILE A 104 2.71 -10.53 18.66
CA ILE A 104 2.01 -11.04 17.46
C ILE A 104 2.58 -10.42 16.19
N ALA A 105 3.01 -9.15 16.25
CA ALA A 105 3.45 -8.38 15.08
C ALA A 105 4.39 -9.11 14.10
N PRO A 106 5.42 -9.88 14.52
CA PRO A 106 6.26 -10.62 13.58
C PRO A 106 5.51 -11.68 12.77
N LYS A 107 4.57 -12.39 13.39
CA LYS A 107 3.76 -13.42 12.72
C LYS A 107 2.74 -12.80 11.77
N ALA A 108 2.07 -11.73 12.21
CA ALA A 108 1.18 -10.96 11.34
C ALA A 108 1.92 -10.44 10.09
N LYS A 109 3.15 -9.91 10.24
CA LYS A 109 3.99 -9.49 9.10
C LYS A 109 4.33 -10.64 8.16
N ALA A 110 4.65 -11.82 8.70
CA ALA A 110 4.94 -13.00 7.88
C ALA A 110 3.69 -13.46 7.09
N ALA A 111 2.53 -13.54 7.72
CA ALA A 111 1.28 -13.94 7.09
C ALA A 111 0.85 -12.97 5.98
N GLU A 112 0.94 -11.66 6.21
CA GLU A 112 0.64 -10.65 5.19
C GLU A 112 1.60 -10.72 3.98
N SER A 113 2.88 -11.00 4.23
CA SER A 113 3.86 -11.25 3.17
C SER A 113 3.51 -12.48 2.34
N GLU A 114 3.08 -13.57 2.99
CA GLU A 114 2.65 -14.79 2.30
C GLU A 114 1.40 -14.56 1.44
N LYS A 115 0.40 -13.84 1.95
CA LYS A 115 -0.80 -13.44 1.19
C LYS A 115 -0.44 -12.65 -0.06
N HIS A 116 0.47 -11.67 0.06
CA HIS A 116 0.96 -10.88 -1.08
C HIS A 116 1.71 -11.74 -2.10
N GLN A 117 2.56 -12.67 -1.65
CA GLN A 117 3.26 -13.58 -2.55
C GLN A 117 2.28 -14.49 -3.32
N LYS A 118 1.26 -15.01 -2.62
CA LYS A 118 0.18 -15.81 -3.22
C LYS A 118 -0.59 -15.02 -4.28
N PHE A 119 -0.87 -13.74 -4.02
CA PHE A 119 -1.50 -12.84 -4.99
C PHE A 119 -0.64 -12.67 -6.24
N LYS A 120 0.66 -12.36 -6.09
CA LYS A 120 1.60 -12.22 -7.21
C LYS A 120 1.70 -13.51 -8.04
N ASP A 121 1.69 -14.67 -7.40
CA ASP A 121 1.73 -15.95 -8.10
C ASP A 121 0.42 -16.27 -8.86
N ALA A 122 -0.71 -15.75 -8.39
CA ALA A 122 -2.01 -15.92 -9.03
C ALA A 122 -2.13 -15.08 -10.30
N THR A 123 -1.61 -13.85 -10.30
CA THR A 123 -1.70 -12.91 -11.43
C THR A 123 -0.75 -13.25 -12.58
N LYS A 124 0.28 -14.07 -12.37
CA LYS A 124 1.24 -14.50 -13.42
C LYS A 124 0.70 -15.52 -14.42
N LYS A 125 -0.42 -16.19 -14.14
CA LYS A 125 -0.85 -17.35 -14.93
C LYS A 125 -1.72 -16.94 -16.12
N SER A 126 -1.14 -16.96 -17.32
CA SER A 126 -1.86 -16.75 -18.58
C SER A 126 -3.08 -17.67 -18.72
N SER A 127 -4.22 -17.10 -19.14
CA SER A 127 -5.51 -17.78 -19.22
C SER A 127 -5.67 -18.72 -20.42
N GLY A 128 -4.61 -18.91 -21.24
CA GLY A 128 -4.61 -19.79 -22.40
C GLY A 128 -5.29 -19.21 -23.65
N LYS A 129 -5.60 -20.05 -24.65
CA LYS A 129 -6.15 -19.60 -25.96
C LYS A 129 -7.62 -19.24 -25.87
N LEU A 130 -7.96 -17.99 -26.18
CA LEU A 130 -9.31 -17.47 -26.12
C LEU A 130 -9.85 -17.00 -27.47
N GLN A 131 -11.18 -17.06 -27.60
CA GLN A 131 -11.91 -16.72 -28.82
C GLN A 131 -12.46 -15.29 -28.69
N GLY A 132 -12.06 -14.41 -29.60
CA GLY A 132 -12.62 -13.05 -29.62
C GLY A 132 -14.08 -13.02 -30.06
N SER A 133 -14.77 -11.92 -29.78
CA SER A 133 -16.16 -11.67 -30.17
C SER A 133 -16.26 -10.69 -31.33
N THR A 134 -17.08 -10.97 -32.34
CA THR A 134 -17.36 -10.02 -33.43
C THR A 134 -18.80 -9.48 -33.40
N LYS A 135 -19.51 -9.67 -32.29
CA LYS A 135 -20.91 -9.26 -32.13
C LYS A 135 -21.00 -7.90 -31.46
N HIS A 136 -22.07 -7.17 -31.76
CA HIS A 136 -22.51 -6.05 -30.93
C HIS A 136 -22.75 -6.55 -29.49
N PRO A 137 -22.27 -5.84 -28.46
CA PRO A 137 -22.53 -6.21 -27.06
C PRO A 137 -24.01 -6.08 -26.71
N ASP A 138 -24.61 -7.17 -26.25
CA ASP A 138 -25.89 -7.11 -25.54
C ASP A 138 -25.66 -6.56 -24.12
N PRO A 139 -26.68 -5.96 -23.46
CA PRO A 139 -26.63 -5.67 -22.04
C PRO A 139 -26.22 -6.86 -21.19
N VAL A 140 -25.53 -6.59 -20.08
CA VAL A 140 -25.05 -7.61 -19.14
C VAL A 140 -26.21 -8.48 -18.67
N LYS A 141 -25.94 -9.78 -18.54
CA LYS A 141 -26.90 -10.75 -18.00
C LYS A 141 -26.22 -11.55 -16.95
N GLU A 142 -26.62 -11.33 -15.71
CA GLU A 142 -26.07 -12.06 -14.59
C GLU A 142 -26.78 -13.39 -14.38
N SER A 143 -25.99 -14.39 -14.02
CA SER A 143 -26.51 -15.63 -13.45
C SER A 143 -26.87 -15.39 -11.98
N PRO A 144 -27.75 -16.22 -11.37
CA PRO A 144 -27.93 -16.19 -9.93
C PRO A 144 -26.59 -16.40 -9.21
N SER A 145 -26.44 -15.78 -8.04
CA SER A 145 -25.27 -15.99 -7.19
C SER A 145 -25.01 -17.49 -6.98
N PRO A 146 -23.74 -17.94 -7.01
CA PRO A 146 -23.37 -19.29 -6.64
C PRO A 146 -23.62 -19.62 -5.16
N GLY A 147 -23.97 -18.61 -4.34
CA GLY A 147 -24.20 -18.74 -2.91
C GLY A 147 -22.96 -18.40 -2.09
N VAL A 148 -23.19 -18.14 -0.80
CA VAL A 148 -22.16 -17.74 0.16
C VAL A 148 -21.15 -18.87 0.34
N ALA A 149 -19.90 -18.59 0.02
CA ALA A 149 -18.76 -19.49 0.21
C ALA A 149 -18.03 -19.19 1.53
N LYS A 150 -17.92 -17.92 1.90
CA LYS A 150 -17.25 -17.43 3.11
C LYS A 150 -18.07 -16.34 3.80
N LYS A 151 -17.91 -16.25 5.11
CA LYS A 151 -18.63 -15.32 5.97
C LYS A 151 -17.63 -14.71 6.94
N GLY A 152 -17.37 -13.42 6.80
CA GLY A 152 -16.62 -12.70 7.83
C GLY A 152 -17.55 -12.39 8.98
N LYS A 153 -17.20 -12.83 10.19
CA LYS A 153 -18.01 -12.61 11.38
C LYS A 153 -17.55 -11.35 12.11
N LEU A 154 -18.27 -10.25 11.91
CA LEU A 154 -17.88 -8.91 12.34
C LEU A 154 -18.48 -8.55 13.72
N LEU A 155 -17.60 -8.30 14.69
CA LEU A 155 -17.97 -7.76 16.00
C LEU A 155 -17.97 -6.23 15.95
N THR A 156 -19.17 -5.63 16.01
CA THR A 156 -19.30 -4.17 16.09
C THR A 156 -19.59 -3.72 17.53
N ILE A 157 -18.74 -2.86 18.09
CA ILE A 157 -18.92 -2.30 19.44
C ILE A 157 -18.98 -0.77 19.37
N MET A 158 -20.11 -0.22 19.81
CA MET A 158 -20.32 1.22 19.96
C MET A 158 -19.91 1.66 21.37
N VAL A 159 -19.07 2.70 21.48
CA VAL A 159 -18.54 3.21 22.73
C VAL A 159 -18.71 4.71 22.90
N GLU A 160 -19.11 5.13 24.10
CA GLU A 160 -19.22 6.54 24.46
C GLU A 160 -18.32 6.88 25.65
N TYR A 161 -17.93 8.14 25.73
CA TYR A 161 -16.96 8.62 26.70
C TYR A 161 -17.61 8.95 28.04
N SER A 162 -16.80 9.11 29.08
CA SER A 162 -17.29 9.53 30.39
C SER A 162 -17.95 10.92 30.41
N ASP A 163 -17.56 11.80 29.47
CA ASP A 163 -17.98 13.21 29.39
C ASP A 163 -18.68 13.59 28.06
N PHE A 164 -18.76 12.67 27.10
CA PHE A 164 -19.39 12.91 25.80
C PHE A 164 -20.14 11.65 25.36
N GLU A 165 -21.47 11.77 25.28
CA GLU A 165 -22.40 10.68 24.95
C GLU A 165 -22.74 10.71 23.45
N HIS A 166 -23.15 9.58 22.89
CA HIS A 166 -23.71 9.52 21.54
C HIS A 166 -24.96 10.42 21.40
N ASN A 167 -25.39 10.67 20.17
CA ASN A 167 -26.45 11.61 19.80
C ASN A 167 -26.14 13.08 20.17
N SER A 168 -24.85 13.41 20.37
CA SER A 168 -24.39 14.77 20.66
C SER A 168 -23.99 15.58 19.42
N ILE A 169 -23.87 14.91 18.25
CA ILE A 169 -23.60 15.55 16.96
C ILE A 169 -24.73 16.52 16.61
N GLN A 170 -24.40 17.72 16.13
CA GLN A 170 -25.41 18.70 15.71
C GLN A 170 -25.72 18.58 14.21
N PRO A 171 -26.97 18.88 13.77
CA PRO A 171 -27.38 18.76 12.36
C PRO A 171 -26.53 19.52 11.33
N ASN A 172 -25.80 20.54 11.77
CA ASN A 172 -24.95 21.35 10.90
C ASN A 172 -23.48 20.90 10.90
N GLU A 173 -23.12 19.90 11.69
CA GLU A 173 -21.75 19.41 11.82
C GLU A 173 -21.42 18.35 10.76
N THR A 174 -22.39 17.51 10.38
CA THR A 174 -22.23 16.45 9.37
C THR A 174 -23.35 16.47 8.32
N ASP A 175 -23.05 15.95 7.12
CA ASP A 175 -24.05 15.73 6.06
C ASP A 175 -24.82 14.41 6.26
N ASN A 176 -24.20 13.42 6.92
CA ASN A 176 -24.80 12.12 7.24
C ASN A 176 -25.51 12.15 8.60
N TYR A 177 -26.35 13.17 8.82
CA TYR A 177 -26.95 13.45 10.13
C TYR A 177 -28.22 12.64 10.42
N TYR A 178 -28.24 11.91 11.54
CA TYR A 178 -29.42 11.26 12.08
C TYR A 178 -29.83 11.86 13.41
N LYS A 179 -31.12 11.78 13.74
CA LYS A 179 -31.63 12.23 15.05
C LYS A 179 -31.32 11.25 16.17
N ASP A 180 -31.09 9.99 15.81
CA ASP A 180 -30.85 8.90 16.75
C ASP A 180 -29.92 7.85 16.10
N TYR A 181 -28.65 7.87 16.47
CA TYR A 181 -27.62 6.88 16.14
C TYR A 181 -27.72 5.69 17.11
N ASN A 182 -28.85 5.01 17.05
CA ASN A 182 -29.10 3.86 17.89
C ASN A 182 -28.52 2.57 17.28
N LYS A 183 -28.60 1.49 18.04
CA LYS A 183 -28.15 0.17 17.61
C LYS A 183 -28.79 -0.29 16.28
N GLU A 184 -30.09 -0.04 16.09
CA GLU A 184 -30.84 -0.47 14.89
C GLU A 184 -30.29 0.23 13.64
N HIS A 185 -29.96 1.52 13.72
CA HIS A 185 -29.31 2.25 12.64
C HIS A 185 -28.01 1.56 12.16
N PHE A 186 -27.12 1.21 13.10
CA PHE A 186 -25.87 0.53 12.73
C PHE A 186 -26.08 -0.91 12.26
N GLU A 187 -27.06 -1.63 12.82
CA GLU A 187 -27.39 -2.98 12.32
C GLU A 187 -27.95 -2.94 10.89
N GLU A 188 -28.79 -1.97 10.54
CA GLU A 188 -29.26 -1.76 9.17
C GLU A 188 -28.12 -1.36 8.23
N MET A 189 -27.28 -0.40 8.63
CA MET A 189 -26.16 0.07 7.82
C MET A 189 -25.10 -1.00 7.55
N ILE A 190 -24.79 -1.82 8.55
CA ILE A 190 -23.69 -2.79 8.45
C ILE A 190 -24.21 -4.14 7.94
N PHE A 191 -25.26 -4.68 8.56
CA PHE A 191 -25.73 -6.05 8.36
C PHE A 191 -27.07 -6.16 7.61
N GLY A 192 -27.69 -5.05 7.25
CA GLY A 192 -29.04 -5.01 6.67
C GLY A 192 -29.12 -5.65 5.28
N ASP A 193 -30.10 -6.53 5.08
CA ASP A 193 -30.40 -7.15 3.78
C ASP A 193 -31.13 -6.22 2.81
N ASP A 194 -31.79 -5.18 3.34
CA ASP A 194 -32.62 -4.24 2.59
C ASP A 194 -31.97 -2.86 2.39
N GLY A 195 -30.70 -2.71 2.81
CA GLY A 195 -29.99 -1.42 2.82
C GLY A 195 -30.27 -0.61 4.08
N VAL A 196 -29.90 0.68 4.05
CA VAL A 196 -30.09 1.63 5.14
C VAL A 196 -30.81 2.88 4.65
N THR A 197 -31.79 3.35 5.41
CA THR A 197 -32.47 4.61 5.10
C THR A 197 -31.58 5.78 5.46
N GLY A 198 -31.18 6.57 4.46
CA GLY A 198 -30.37 7.76 4.63
C GLY A 198 -31.09 8.94 5.27
N PRO A 199 -30.36 10.02 5.63
CA PRO A 199 -30.94 11.19 6.27
C PRO A 199 -31.87 12.00 5.34
N ASN A 200 -31.76 11.81 4.03
CA ASN A 200 -32.66 12.36 3.01
C ASN A 200 -33.90 11.47 2.75
N GLY A 201 -34.00 10.30 3.39
CA GLY A 201 -35.06 9.32 3.19
C GLY A 201 -34.90 8.43 1.95
N GLU A 202 -33.78 8.52 1.23
CA GLU A 202 -33.41 7.55 0.20
C GLU A 202 -32.87 6.27 0.85
N ASN A 203 -32.95 5.15 0.13
CA ASN A 203 -32.36 3.89 0.57
C ASN A 203 -30.96 3.76 -0.02
N PHE A 204 -29.97 3.50 0.82
CA PHE A 204 -28.57 3.32 0.45
C PHE A 204 -28.10 1.89 0.70
N VAL A 205 -27.02 1.51 0.05
CA VAL A 205 -26.43 0.17 0.20
C VAL A 205 -25.91 -0.02 1.63
N SER A 206 -26.16 -1.18 2.21
CA SER A 206 -25.50 -1.59 3.47
C SER A 206 -24.09 -2.12 3.19
N GLN A 207 -23.23 -2.17 4.21
CA GLN A 207 -21.89 -2.74 4.07
C GLN A 207 -21.96 -4.21 3.62
N LYS A 208 -22.88 -5.00 4.19
CA LYS A 208 -23.15 -6.37 3.75
C LYS A 208 -23.52 -6.44 2.27
N GLN A 209 -24.48 -5.65 1.82
CA GLN A 209 -24.89 -5.64 0.40
C GLN A 209 -23.75 -5.22 -0.53
N TYR A 210 -22.92 -4.26 -0.11
CA TYR A 210 -21.74 -3.84 -0.87
C TYR A 210 -20.80 -5.03 -1.13
N TYR A 211 -20.46 -5.77 -0.08
CA TYR A 211 -19.58 -6.95 -0.18
C TYR A 211 -20.22 -8.12 -0.92
N GLU A 212 -21.53 -8.32 -0.78
CA GLU A 212 -22.26 -9.31 -1.58
C GLU A 212 -22.27 -8.96 -3.07
N GLU A 213 -22.48 -7.69 -3.43
CA GLU A 213 -22.40 -7.25 -4.82
C GLU A 213 -20.98 -7.43 -5.39
N GLN A 214 -19.95 -6.96 -4.66
CA GLN A 214 -18.55 -7.02 -5.13
C GLN A 214 -18.02 -8.44 -5.25
N SER A 215 -18.55 -9.40 -4.48
CA SER A 215 -18.12 -10.81 -4.47
C SER A 215 -19.03 -11.75 -5.26
N GLY A 216 -20.06 -11.21 -5.93
CA GLY A 216 -21.10 -12.01 -6.59
C GLY A 216 -21.91 -12.89 -5.63
N GLY A 217 -21.97 -12.52 -4.35
CA GLY A 217 -22.66 -13.21 -3.27
C GLY A 217 -21.88 -14.42 -2.73
N THR A 218 -20.58 -14.53 -3.03
CA THR A 218 -19.72 -15.59 -2.46
C THR A 218 -19.11 -15.21 -1.12
N TYR A 219 -19.10 -13.93 -0.79
CA TYR A 219 -18.67 -13.41 0.49
C TYR A 219 -19.77 -12.52 1.06
N THR A 220 -20.03 -12.66 2.35
CA THR A 220 -20.99 -11.83 3.08
C THR A 220 -20.44 -11.52 4.47
N ILE A 221 -21.02 -10.51 5.10
CA ILE A 221 -20.69 -10.10 6.47
C ILE A 221 -21.88 -10.48 7.35
N GLU A 222 -21.60 -11.17 8.46
CA GLU A 222 -22.57 -11.49 9.49
C GLU A 222 -22.06 -11.00 10.84
N GLY A 223 -22.94 -10.55 11.72
CA GLY A 223 -22.51 -10.00 13.00
C GLY A 223 -23.64 -9.35 13.76
N ASN A 224 -23.28 -8.64 14.82
CA ASN A 224 -24.20 -7.86 15.63
C ASN A 224 -23.48 -6.61 16.13
N ALA A 225 -24.26 -5.54 16.33
CA ALA A 225 -23.79 -4.35 17.02
C ALA A 225 -24.12 -4.42 18.52
N TYR A 226 -23.17 -4.00 19.36
CA TYR A 226 -23.31 -3.93 20.82
C TYR A 226 -22.98 -2.54 21.34
N GLY A 227 -23.65 -2.11 22.41
CA GLY A 227 -23.47 -0.79 23.00
C GLY A 227 -24.74 0.08 22.92
N TRP A 228 -24.66 1.37 23.19
CA TRP A 228 -23.46 2.14 23.54
C TRP A 228 -22.86 1.74 24.90
N LEU A 229 -21.59 1.34 24.90
CA LEU A 229 -20.84 1.02 26.12
C LEU A 229 -20.08 2.24 26.62
N LYS A 230 -20.15 2.51 27.92
CA LYS A 230 -19.45 3.66 28.51
C LYS A 230 -18.02 3.29 28.91
N VAL A 231 -17.04 3.95 28.31
CA VAL A 231 -15.62 3.82 28.69
C VAL A 231 -15.25 4.82 29.80
N PRO A 232 -14.25 4.53 30.65
CA PRO A 232 -13.98 5.32 31.85
C PRO A 232 -13.32 6.68 31.59
N GLY A 233 -12.60 6.84 30.47
CA GLY A 233 -11.89 8.07 30.10
C GLY A 233 -12.80 9.11 29.43
N THR A 234 -12.32 10.34 29.35
CA THR A 234 -12.97 11.43 28.60
C THR A 234 -12.66 11.31 27.10
N ALA A 235 -13.42 11.96 26.21
CA ALA A 235 -13.08 12.02 24.78
C ALA A 235 -11.62 12.46 24.56
N LYS A 236 -11.24 13.55 25.24
CA LYS A 236 -9.88 14.09 25.28
C LYS A 236 -8.81 13.10 25.77
N TYR A 237 -9.15 12.15 26.63
CA TYR A 237 -8.16 11.20 27.15
C TYR A 237 -7.76 10.19 26.07
N TYR A 238 -8.65 9.90 25.13
CA TYR A 238 -8.41 8.96 24.04
C TYR A 238 -7.99 9.64 22.73
N GLY A 239 -8.61 10.78 22.38
CA GLY A 239 -8.42 11.42 21.07
C GLY A 239 -7.58 12.68 21.05
N ALA A 240 -7.00 13.13 22.17
CA ALA A 240 -6.12 14.31 22.12
C ALA A 240 -4.79 14.00 21.45
N ASP A 241 -4.19 15.04 20.87
CA ASP A 241 -2.88 14.94 20.22
C ASP A 241 -1.76 15.51 21.07
N GLN A 242 -0.55 15.00 20.86
CA GLN A 242 0.66 15.56 21.42
C GLN A 242 1.05 16.89 20.73
N ALA A 243 1.66 17.79 21.50
CA ALA A 243 2.15 19.07 20.98
C ALA A 243 3.28 18.92 19.94
N SER A 244 3.95 17.76 19.90
CA SER A 244 4.98 17.40 18.91
C SER A 244 4.42 17.08 17.52
N GLY A 245 3.11 16.87 17.41
CA GLY A 245 2.42 16.39 16.20
C GLY A 245 1.83 14.99 16.39
N GLY A 246 1.33 14.42 15.31
CA GLY A 246 0.57 13.18 15.34
C GLY A 246 -0.92 13.44 15.67
N HIS A 247 -1.65 12.33 15.83
CA HIS A 247 -3.04 12.31 16.27
C HIS A 247 -3.23 11.18 17.30
N ASP A 248 -4.23 11.32 18.18
CA ASP A 248 -4.68 10.28 19.13
C ASP A 248 -3.58 9.62 19.99
N ASN A 249 -2.49 10.35 20.21
CA ASN A 249 -1.22 9.82 20.71
C ASN A 249 -0.86 10.36 22.10
N VAL A 250 -1.82 10.92 22.86
CA VAL A 250 -1.58 11.35 24.24
C VAL A 250 -1.24 10.18 25.17
N THR A 251 -0.28 10.40 26.05
CA THR A 251 0.15 9.42 27.06
C THR A 251 0.12 10.04 28.47
N PRO A 252 -0.57 9.44 29.47
CA PRO A 252 -1.44 8.26 29.34
C PRO A 252 -2.70 8.56 28.53
N GLY A 253 -3.21 7.58 27.78
CA GLY A 253 -4.37 7.75 26.91
C GLY A 253 -4.17 7.15 25.52
N GLY A 254 -4.82 7.75 24.53
CA GLY A 254 -4.70 7.41 23.12
C GLY A 254 -5.69 6.36 22.61
N SER A 255 -5.75 6.21 21.28
CA SER A 255 -6.67 5.26 20.60
C SER A 255 -6.45 3.81 21.04
N LYS A 256 -5.19 3.38 21.21
CA LYS A 256 -4.85 2.04 21.71
C LYS A 256 -5.38 1.79 23.13
N GLN A 257 -5.41 2.81 23.98
CA GLN A 257 -6.02 2.71 25.32
C GLN A 257 -7.55 2.63 25.23
N LEU A 258 -8.18 3.26 24.23
CA LEU A 258 -9.61 3.07 23.96
C LEU A 258 -9.91 1.61 23.63
N VAL A 259 -9.12 0.96 22.78
CA VAL A 259 -9.30 -0.48 22.46
C VAL A 259 -9.24 -1.33 23.74
N ALA A 260 -8.28 -1.06 24.63
CA ALA A 260 -8.15 -1.78 25.90
C ALA A 260 -9.35 -1.57 26.85
N ASP A 261 -9.89 -0.35 26.89
CA ASP A 261 -11.05 -0.02 27.72
C ASP A 261 -12.36 -0.55 27.10
N THR A 262 -12.46 -0.58 25.77
CA THR A 262 -13.55 -1.22 25.02
C THR A 262 -13.58 -2.71 25.29
N TYR A 263 -12.43 -3.38 25.28
CA TYR A 263 -12.32 -4.80 25.65
C TYR A 263 -12.83 -5.05 27.08
N ALA A 264 -12.41 -4.23 28.04
CA ALA A 264 -12.87 -4.34 29.41
C ALA A 264 -14.39 -4.09 29.55
N ALA A 265 -14.93 -3.12 28.81
CA ALA A 265 -16.36 -2.83 28.78
C ALA A 265 -17.16 -3.98 28.14
N ALA A 266 -16.65 -4.58 27.06
CA ALA A 266 -17.27 -5.73 26.39
C ALA A 266 -17.37 -6.94 27.31
N LEU A 267 -16.29 -7.25 28.04
CA LEU A 267 -16.28 -8.31 29.06
C LEU A 267 -17.31 -8.03 30.17
N ALA A 268 -17.37 -6.78 30.66
CA ALA A 268 -18.31 -6.39 31.72
C ALA A 268 -19.78 -6.44 31.25
N ALA A 269 -20.04 -6.13 29.98
CA ALA A 269 -21.35 -6.22 29.35
C ALA A 269 -21.76 -7.66 29.00
N GLY A 270 -20.84 -8.62 29.08
CA GLY A 270 -21.09 -10.01 28.73
C GLY A 270 -21.27 -10.25 27.23
N ILE A 271 -20.60 -9.45 26.39
CA ILE A 271 -20.57 -9.68 24.95
C ILE A 271 -19.95 -11.06 24.66
N PRO A 272 -20.55 -11.88 23.78
CA PRO A 272 -20.07 -13.22 23.48
C PRO A 272 -18.88 -13.17 22.51
N LEU A 273 -17.70 -12.75 22.99
CA LEU A 273 -16.49 -12.65 22.18
C LEU A 273 -16.11 -13.98 21.50
N GLU A 274 -16.38 -15.09 22.18
CA GLU A 274 -16.21 -16.47 21.68
C GLU A 274 -16.99 -16.79 20.41
N ASP A 275 -18.03 -16.02 20.08
CA ASP A 275 -18.74 -16.19 18.83
C ASP A 275 -17.94 -15.62 17.65
N TYR A 276 -16.96 -14.74 17.88
CA TYR A 276 -16.23 -13.99 16.85
C TYR A 276 -14.75 -14.40 16.75
N ASP A 277 -14.41 -15.62 17.15
CA ASP A 277 -13.08 -16.23 17.07
C ASP A 277 -13.25 -17.57 16.31
N LEU A 278 -13.16 -17.50 14.98
CA LEU A 278 -13.44 -18.59 14.04
C LEU A 278 -12.35 -18.72 12.97
N GLU A 279 -11.54 -17.68 12.78
CA GLU A 279 -10.50 -17.57 11.77
C GLU A 279 -9.15 -17.38 12.44
N ASP A 280 -8.08 -17.77 11.75
CA ASP A 280 -6.70 -17.45 12.14
C ASP A 280 -6.08 -16.65 10.98
N PRO A 281 -6.38 -15.34 10.86
CA PRO A 281 -5.93 -14.53 9.73
C PRO A 281 -4.41 -14.42 9.63
N HIS A 282 -3.70 -14.71 10.73
CA HIS A 282 -2.25 -14.53 10.87
C HIS A 282 -1.47 -15.84 10.96
N ASP A 283 -2.14 -16.98 10.81
CA ASP A 283 -1.57 -18.34 10.93
C ASP A 283 -0.66 -18.42 12.17
N LEU A 284 -1.22 -18.07 13.33
CA LEU A 284 -0.46 -17.90 14.58
C LEU A 284 0.22 -19.19 15.03
N ASP A 285 -0.26 -20.37 14.62
CA ASP A 285 0.41 -21.64 14.92
C ASP A 285 1.25 -22.22 13.76
N GLY A 286 1.14 -21.65 12.55
CA GLY A 286 1.98 -21.95 11.40
C GLY A 286 1.63 -23.25 10.70
N ASP A 287 0.38 -23.71 10.80
CA ASP A 287 -0.10 -24.94 10.20
C ASP A 287 -0.76 -24.75 8.81
N GLY A 288 -1.00 -23.48 8.43
CA GLY A 288 -1.58 -23.07 7.16
C GLY A 288 -3.11 -23.13 7.09
N ASN A 289 -3.80 -23.34 8.21
CA ASN A 289 -5.26 -23.40 8.31
C ASN A 289 -5.86 -22.10 8.90
N TYR A 290 -6.10 -21.12 8.02
CA TYR A 290 -6.73 -19.84 8.37
C TYR A 290 -8.20 -19.91 8.83
N TRP A 291 -8.81 -21.10 8.91
CA TRP A 291 -10.24 -21.30 9.24
C TRP A 291 -10.40 -22.06 10.56
N GLU A 292 -9.65 -21.66 11.57
CA GLU A 292 -9.78 -22.14 12.94
C GLU A 292 -9.58 -21.01 13.96
N PRO A 293 -10.08 -21.15 15.20
CA PRO A 293 -9.90 -20.14 16.24
C PRO A 293 -8.43 -19.98 16.67
N ASP A 294 -7.96 -18.74 16.81
CA ASP A 294 -6.61 -18.40 17.26
C ASP A 294 -6.58 -17.77 18.69
N GLY A 295 -7.76 -17.51 19.26
CA GLY A 295 -7.92 -16.86 20.55
C GLY A 295 -8.04 -15.34 20.47
N LEU A 296 -8.27 -14.77 19.30
CA LEU A 296 -8.53 -13.36 19.04
C LEU A 296 -9.89 -13.19 18.35
N VAL A 297 -10.45 -12.00 18.42
CA VAL A 297 -11.62 -11.65 17.60
C VAL A 297 -11.17 -11.47 16.15
N ASP A 298 -11.80 -12.21 15.22
CA ASP A 298 -11.47 -12.26 13.79
C ASP A 298 -11.52 -10.87 13.15
N HIS A 299 -12.64 -10.17 13.36
CA HIS A 299 -12.96 -8.88 12.76
C HIS A 299 -13.60 -7.96 13.80
N LEU A 300 -12.90 -6.90 14.20
CA LEU A 300 -13.35 -5.96 15.24
C LEU A 300 -13.54 -4.55 14.68
N GLN A 301 -14.75 -4.02 14.88
CA GLN A 301 -15.12 -2.67 14.51
C GLN A 301 -15.59 -1.87 15.72
N ILE A 302 -14.89 -0.78 16.03
CA ILE A 302 -15.22 0.09 17.16
C ILE A 302 -15.79 1.41 16.64
N ILE A 303 -17.02 1.73 17.04
CA ILE A 303 -17.69 2.99 16.71
C ILE A 303 -17.64 3.89 17.93
N HIS A 304 -16.96 5.03 17.85
CA HIS A 304 -16.91 5.98 18.97
C HIS A 304 -17.95 7.09 18.84
N ALA A 305 -18.43 7.62 19.96
CA ALA A 305 -19.35 8.76 19.97
C ALA A 305 -18.71 10.01 19.34
N GLY A 306 -19.51 10.80 18.63
CA GLY A 306 -19.06 12.03 17.96
C GLY A 306 -18.43 11.80 16.58
N MET A 307 -18.12 12.93 15.92
CA MET A 307 -17.47 12.95 14.61
C MET A 307 -15.97 12.64 14.71
N GLY A 308 -15.40 12.08 13.64
CA GLY A 308 -13.96 11.84 13.51
C GLY A 308 -13.16 13.12 13.28
N GLN A 309 -11.90 13.14 13.74
CA GLN A 309 -10.98 14.28 13.60
C GLN A 309 -10.70 14.61 12.13
N GLU A 310 -10.70 13.61 11.25
CA GLU A 310 -10.52 13.71 9.79
C GLU A 310 -11.63 14.50 9.07
N ALA A 311 -12.80 14.59 9.70
CA ALA A 311 -13.94 15.40 9.28
C ALA A 311 -14.11 16.66 10.16
N GLY A 312 -13.07 17.03 10.92
CA GLY A 312 -13.01 18.23 11.74
C GLY A 312 -13.51 18.07 13.17
N GLY A 313 -13.88 16.86 13.60
CA GLY A 313 -14.18 16.47 14.99
C GLY A 313 -15.45 17.08 15.60
N GLY A 314 -16.29 17.74 14.80
CA GLY A 314 -17.55 18.34 15.26
C GLY A 314 -17.39 19.30 16.45
N SER A 315 -17.95 18.91 17.59
CA SER A 315 -17.85 19.66 18.85
C SER A 315 -16.62 19.28 19.71
N LEU A 316 -15.96 18.16 19.40
CA LEU A 316 -14.73 17.70 20.05
C LEU A 316 -13.47 18.30 19.38
N PHE A 317 -13.57 18.74 18.12
CA PHE A 317 -12.45 19.27 17.35
C PHE A 317 -11.26 18.30 17.36
N ASP A 318 -10.07 18.79 17.73
CA ASP A 318 -8.85 18.00 17.82
C ASP A 318 -8.86 16.98 18.99
N ASP A 319 -9.83 17.04 19.92
CA ASP A 319 -9.97 16.00 20.97
C ASP A 319 -10.80 14.78 20.47
N ALA A 320 -11.29 14.81 19.22
CA ALA A 320 -11.92 13.66 18.55
C ALA A 320 -10.87 12.67 18.07
N ILE A 321 -11.25 11.39 18.00
CA ILE A 321 -10.40 10.35 17.40
C ILE A 321 -10.39 10.50 15.88
N TRP A 322 -9.23 10.29 15.26
CA TRP A 322 -9.11 10.14 13.81
C TRP A 322 -9.46 8.70 13.42
N SER A 323 -10.36 8.51 12.46
CA SER A 323 -10.76 7.16 12.01
C SER A 323 -9.59 6.39 11.37
N HIS A 324 -9.41 5.10 11.69
CA HIS A 324 -8.28 4.32 11.21
C HIS A 324 -8.44 2.81 11.41
N ARG A 325 -7.65 2.03 10.69
CA ARG A 325 -7.29 0.63 11.00
C ARG A 325 -5.92 0.55 11.69
N SER A 326 -5.81 -0.22 12.76
CA SER A 326 -4.52 -0.53 13.40
C SER A 326 -4.54 -1.89 14.09
N ALA A 327 -3.50 -2.20 14.84
CA ALA A 327 -3.41 -3.40 15.66
C ALA A 327 -2.83 -3.06 17.05
N VAL A 328 -3.41 -3.68 18.08
CA VAL A 328 -2.85 -3.66 19.43
C VAL A 328 -3.30 -4.91 20.18
N PHE A 329 -2.33 -5.70 20.67
CA PHE A 329 -2.67 -6.89 21.44
C PHE A 329 -3.26 -6.54 22.81
N VAL A 330 -4.52 -6.91 23.01
CA VAL A 330 -5.27 -6.74 24.27
C VAL A 330 -5.88 -8.07 24.69
N ASP A 331 -5.21 -8.73 25.63
CA ASP A 331 -5.73 -9.91 26.32
C ASP A 331 -5.16 -9.96 27.75
N LYS A 332 -6.05 -10.02 28.74
CA LYS A 332 -5.66 -10.02 30.17
C LYS A 332 -5.22 -11.39 30.66
N ASP A 333 -5.73 -12.46 30.06
CA ASP A 333 -5.43 -13.84 30.43
C ASP A 333 -4.28 -14.40 29.58
N GLY A 334 -4.05 -13.79 28.41
CA GLY A 334 -3.06 -14.12 27.41
C GLY A 334 -3.58 -15.13 26.39
N LEU A 335 -3.04 -15.06 25.17
CA LEU A 335 -3.57 -15.75 23.98
C LEU A 335 -4.01 -17.20 24.27
N GLY A 336 -5.28 -17.49 23.97
CA GLY A 336 -5.90 -18.82 24.13
C GLY A 336 -6.16 -19.29 25.58
N LYS A 337 -5.96 -18.44 26.59
CA LYS A 337 -6.14 -18.82 28.02
C LYS A 337 -7.44 -18.34 28.65
N GLY A 338 -8.17 -17.45 27.97
CA GLY A 338 -9.38 -16.81 28.47
C GLY A 338 -10.45 -16.67 27.38
N LYS A 339 -11.23 -15.58 27.46
CA LYS A 339 -12.07 -15.17 26.32
C LYS A 339 -11.17 -14.63 25.21
N PRO A 340 -11.61 -14.67 23.93
CA PRO A 340 -10.81 -14.12 22.83
C PRO A 340 -10.37 -12.68 23.10
N GLY A 341 -9.13 -12.37 22.77
CA GLY A 341 -8.53 -11.03 22.89
C GLY A 341 -8.86 -10.13 21.69
N PHE A 342 -8.39 -8.89 21.73
CA PHE A 342 -8.39 -8.00 20.55
C PHE A 342 -6.97 -7.85 20.00
N TYR A 343 -6.87 -7.71 18.68
CA TYR A 343 -5.61 -7.41 18.01
C TYR A 343 -5.83 -6.40 16.88
N ASP A 344 -6.24 -6.86 15.69
CA ASP A 344 -6.66 -5.96 14.63
C ASP A 344 -7.98 -5.29 14.99
N TYR A 345 -8.08 -4.01 14.66
CA TYR A 345 -9.29 -3.24 14.87
C TYR A 345 -9.41 -2.12 13.85
N THR A 346 -10.65 -1.77 13.55
CA THR A 346 -11.01 -0.53 12.89
C THR A 346 -11.66 0.42 13.91
N MET A 347 -11.39 1.72 13.79
CA MET A 347 -11.98 2.79 14.60
C MET A 347 -12.72 3.81 13.70
N MET A 348 -14.02 4.03 13.93
CA MET A 348 -14.90 4.83 13.08
C MET A 348 -15.77 5.75 13.94
N PRO A 349 -16.25 6.87 13.37
CA PRO A 349 -17.05 7.82 14.12
C PRO A 349 -18.53 7.46 14.06
N GLU A 350 -19.29 8.05 14.97
CA GLU A 350 -20.74 7.86 15.10
C GLU A 350 -21.50 8.25 13.81
N ASP A 351 -21.01 9.23 13.05
CA ASP A 351 -21.63 9.69 11.81
C ASP A 351 -21.05 9.05 10.52
N GLY A 352 -20.21 8.03 10.64
CA GLY A 352 -19.67 7.32 9.49
C GLY A 352 -20.77 6.74 8.59
N ALA A 353 -20.58 6.82 7.27
CA ALA A 353 -21.48 6.24 6.27
C ALA A 353 -20.94 4.91 5.73
N THR A 354 -21.78 4.11 5.06
CA THR A 354 -21.43 2.77 4.54
C THR A 354 -20.06 2.71 3.86
N GLY A 355 -19.67 3.73 3.09
CA GLY A 355 -18.39 3.76 2.38
C GLY A 355 -17.16 3.76 3.28
N VAL A 356 -17.19 4.46 4.41
CA VAL A 356 -16.10 4.46 5.41
C VAL A 356 -15.99 3.07 6.04
N PHE A 357 -17.11 2.50 6.46
CA PHE A 357 -17.17 1.17 7.05
C PHE A 357 -16.69 0.07 6.07
N ALA A 358 -17.10 0.17 4.80
CA ALA A 358 -16.70 -0.77 3.77
C ALA A 358 -15.20 -0.64 3.40
N HIS A 359 -14.66 0.57 3.38
CA HIS A 359 -13.23 0.85 3.18
C HIS A 359 -12.37 0.23 4.29
N GLU A 360 -12.70 0.50 5.54
CA GLU A 360 -11.98 0.01 6.72
C GLU A 360 -12.01 -1.52 6.81
N TYR A 361 -13.16 -2.12 6.49
CA TYR A 361 -13.25 -3.58 6.38
C TYR A 361 -12.44 -4.14 5.20
N GLY A 362 -12.14 -3.33 4.18
CA GLY A 362 -11.23 -3.71 3.10
C GLY A 362 -9.81 -3.95 3.61
N HIS A 363 -9.33 -3.11 4.54
CA HIS A 363 -8.04 -3.29 5.21
C HIS A 363 -8.00 -4.52 6.10
N ASP A 364 -9.11 -4.82 6.76
CA ASP A 364 -9.27 -6.02 7.57
C ASP A 364 -9.13 -7.30 6.72
N LEU A 365 -9.55 -7.24 5.45
CA LEU A 365 -9.32 -8.30 4.46
C LEU A 365 -7.93 -8.27 3.80
N GLY A 366 -7.05 -7.35 4.21
CA GLY A 366 -5.67 -7.23 3.77
C GLY A 366 -5.44 -6.34 2.54
N LEU A 367 -6.42 -5.50 2.15
CA LEU A 367 -6.21 -4.53 1.08
C LEU A 367 -5.38 -3.32 1.56
N PRO A 368 -4.44 -2.81 0.75
CA PRO A 368 -3.75 -1.57 1.04
C PRO A 368 -4.59 -0.36 0.63
N ASP A 369 -4.20 0.80 1.14
CA ASP A 369 -4.61 2.09 0.60
C ASP A 369 -4.09 2.29 -0.82
N GLU A 370 -4.93 2.81 -1.70
CA GLU A 370 -4.59 3.10 -3.10
C GLU A 370 -4.33 4.60 -3.35
N TYR A 371 -4.44 5.44 -2.31
CA TYR A 371 -4.15 6.87 -2.39
C TYR A 371 -2.71 7.23 -2.00
N ASP A 372 -2.35 8.50 -2.12
CA ASP A 372 -1.08 9.05 -1.62
C ASP A 372 -1.10 9.13 -0.09
N THR A 373 -0.63 8.07 0.59
CA THR A 373 -0.75 7.91 2.05
C THR A 373 0.03 8.91 2.89
N ILE A 374 0.92 9.68 2.27
CA ILE A 374 1.68 10.73 2.94
C ILE A 374 1.36 12.11 2.38
N TYR A 375 0.33 12.28 1.55
CA TYR A 375 -0.03 13.59 0.99
C TYR A 375 1.18 14.31 0.38
N SER A 376 2.05 13.57 -0.29
CA SER A 376 3.29 14.11 -0.84
C SER A 376 3.06 15.18 -1.90
N GLY A 377 1.90 15.14 -2.58
CA GLY A 377 1.56 16.02 -3.68
C GLY A 377 0.07 16.40 -3.77
N ALA A 378 -0.41 16.61 -4.99
CA ALA A 378 -1.77 17.02 -5.32
C ALA A 378 -2.81 15.88 -5.29
N GLY A 379 -2.38 14.67 -4.92
CA GLY A 379 -3.19 13.46 -4.80
C GLY A 379 -2.76 12.35 -5.77
N ASP A 380 -3.21 11.14 -5.49
CA ASP A 380 -3.01 9.95 -6.31
C ASP A 380 -3.81 9.96 -7.61
N ALA A 381 -3.32 9.23 -8.61
CA ALA A 381 -4.02 8.97 -9.85
C ALA A 381 -5.03 7.80 -9.73
N VAL A 382 -5.77 7.68 -8.61
CA VAL A 382 -6.89 6.72 -8.45
C VAL A 382 -8.20 7.47 -8.18
N GLY A 383 -8.24 8.32 -7.16
CA GLY A 383 -9.42 9.11 -6.80
C GLY A 383 -10.68 8.25 -6.60
N TYR A 384 -11.82 8.68 -7.14
CA TYR A 384 -13.11 7.98 -6.95
C TYR A 384 -13.24 6.64 -7.67
N TRP A 385 -12.26 6.23 -8.48
CA TRP A 385 -12.31 4.97 -9.21
C TRP A 385 -12.27 3.73 -8.31
N SER A 386 -11.80 3.86 -7.08
CA SER A 386 -11.74 2.76 -6.12
C SER A 386 -12.18 3.20 -4.73
N ILE A 387 -12.89 2.32 -4.03
CA ILE A 387 -13.20 2.52 -2.61
C ILE A 387 -11.94 2.62 -1.75
N MET A 388 -10.82 1.97 -2.13
CA MET A 388 -9.54 2.04 -1.42
C MET A 388 -8.78 3.36 -1.66
N SER A 389 -9.39 4.30 -2.38
CA SER A 389 -9.00 5.71 -2.49
C SER A 389 -10.21 6.58 -2.13
N ALA A 390 -10.49 7.66 -2.87
CA ALA A 390 -11.57 8.58 -2.54
C ALA A 390 -12.99 7.98 -2.71
N GLY A 391 -13.11 6.79 -3.30
CA GLY A 391 -14.39 6.11 -3.58
C GLY A 391 -15.26 5.86 -2.35
N SER A 392 -14.66 5.74 -1.16
CA SER A 392 -15.34 5.63 0.13
C SER A 392 -16.23 6.84 0.47
N TRP A 393 -15.98 8.01 -0.13
CA TRP A 393 -16.75 9.25 0.06
C TRP A 393 -17.75 9.56 -1.06
N ALA A 394 -17.96 8.66 -2.02
CA ALA A 394 -18.96 8.89 -3.05
C ALA A 394 -20.38 8.89 -2.47
N GLY A 395 -21.26 9.65 -3.11
CA GLY A 395 -22.67 9.83 -2.74
C GLY A 395 -23.13 11.28 -2.79
N LYS A 396 -24.43 11.47 -3.05
CA LYS A 396 -25.11 12.76 -2.90
C LYS A 396 -25.00 13.27 -1.46
N ILE A 397 -24.97 12.32 -0.52
CA ILE A 397 -24.48 12.51 0.83
C ILE A 397 -23.12 11.79 0.86
N PRO A 398 -22.01 12.47 1.20
CA PRO A 398 -20.69 11.87 1.15
C PRO A 398 -20.63 10.54 1.91
N GLY A 399 -20.19 9.48 1.22
CA GLY A 399 -19.97 8.14 1.74
C GLY A 399 -21.17 7.20 1.78
N THR A 400 -22.36 7.64 1.36
CA THR A 400 -23.55 6.76 1.32
C THR A 400 -23.64 5.92 0.05
N GLU A 401 -22.87 6.25 -0.99
CA GLU A 401 -22.88 5.54 -2.29
C GLU A 401 -21.43 5.22 -2.70
N PRO A 402 -20.70 4.40 -1.93
CA PRO A 402 -19.30 4.10 -2.22
C PRO A 402 -19.13 3.39 -3.57
N THR A 403 -18.04 3.70 -4.28
CA THR A 403 -17.74 3.07 -5.57
C THR A 403 -17.17 1.66 -5.40
N GLY A 404 -17.12 0.87 -6.48
CA GLY A 404 -16.56 -0.48 -6.45
C GLY A 404 -15.05 -0.50 -6.19
N PHE A 405 -14.54 -1.67 -5.77
CA PHE A 405 -13.10 -1.93 -5.68
C PHE A 405 -12.40 -1.82 -7.04
N SER A 406 -11.13 -1.39 -7.02
CA SER A 406 -10.22 -1.49 -8.17
C SER A 406 -10.10 -2.94 -8.68
N PRO A 407 -9.68 -3.16 -9.94
CA PRO A 407 -9.47 -4.50 -10.45
C PRO A 407 -8.28 -5.20 -9.77
N TRP A 408 -7.34 -4.43 -9.19
CA TRP A 408 -6.24 -4.95 -8.39
C TRP A 408 -6.78 -5.51 -7.07
N ALA A 409 -7.57 -4.73 -6.33
CA ALA A 409 -8.16 -5.13 -5.05
C ALA A 409 -9.07 -6.35 -5.20
N LYS A 410 -9.91 -6.40 -6.24
CA LYS A 410 -10.72 -7.60 -6.54
C LYS A 410 -9.86 -8.83 -6.82
N SER A 411 -8.75 -8.67 -7.53
CA SER A 411 -7.83 -9.77 -7.84
C SER A 411 -7.11 -10.26 -6.59
N TYR A 412 -6.74 -9.35 -5.68
CA TYR A 412 -6.21 -9.69 -4.36
C TYR A 412 -7.21 -10.54 -3.57
N LEU A 413 -8.43 -10.03 -3.35
CA LEU A 413 -9.49 -10.75 -2.63
C LEU A 413 -9.82 -12.10 -3.28
N GLN A 414 -9.85 -12.18 -4.61
CA GLN A 414 -10.04 -13.45 -5.32
C GLN A 414 -8.93 -14.47 -5.02
N SER A 415 -7.69 -14.02 -4.85
CA SER A 415 -6.53 -14.89 -4.59
C SER A 415 -6.42 -15.34 -3.13
N THR A 416 -6.78 -14.46 -2.18
CA THR A 416 -6.68 -14.70 -0.75
C THR A 416 -7.95 -15.39 -0.23
N LEU A 417 -9.12 -14.86 -0.56
CA LEU A 417 -10.42 -15.36 -0.10
C LEU A 417 -11.04 -16.40 -1.05
N GLY A 418 -10.70 -16.41 -2.35
CA GLY A 418 -11.41 -17.25 -3.32
C GLY A 418 -12.80 -16.69 -3.62
N GLY A 419 -13.76 -17.54 -4.01
CA GLY A 419 -15.11 -17.08 -4.37
C GLY A 419 -15.20 -16.52 -5.79
N ASN A 420 -15.97 -15.44 -5.97
CA ASN A 420 -16.31 -14.84 -7.27
C ASN A 420 -16.22 -13.30 -7.26
N TRP A 421 -15.09 -12.74 -6.83
CA TRP A 421 -14.85 -11.28 -6.83
C TRP A 421 -14.51 -10.75 -8.22
N THR A 422 -13.66 -11.50 -8.92
CA THR A 422 -13.28 -11.22 -10.30
C THR A 422 -12.62 -12.44 -10.91
N LYS A 423 -12.62 -12.51 -12.23
CA LYS A 423 -11.81 -13.48 -12.96
C LYS A 423 -11.22 -12.79 -14.20
N PRO A 424 -10.14 -12.00 -14.02
CA PRO A 424 -9.55 -11.28 -15.12
C PRO A 424 -9.06 -12.27 -16.16
N LEU A 425 -9.21 -11.88 -17.42
CA LEU A 425 -8.53 -12.54 -18.51
C LEU A 425 -7.06 -12.08 -18.51
N VAL A 426 -6.14 -12.98 -18.16
CA VAL A 426 -4.69 -12.73 -18.20
C VAL A 426 -4.10 -13.06 -19.58
N ILE A 427 -3.48 -12.08 -20.23
CA ILE A 427 -2.85 -12.17 -21.55
C ILE A 427 -1.42 -11.63 -21.47
N ASP A 428 -0.45 -12.38 -21.98
CA ASP A 428 0.91 -11.87 -22.14
C ASP A 428 0.99 -10.98 -23.38
N PHE A 429 1.71 -9.85 -23.29
CA PHE A 429 1.87 -8.89 -24.38
C PHE A 429 2.33 -9.56 -25.69
N GLU A 430 3.19 -10.57 -25.59
CA GLU A 430 3.70 -11.30 -26.75
C GLU A 430 2.63 -12.12 -27.50
N ASP A 431 1.54 -12.49 -26.84
CA ASP A 431 0.43 -13.22 -27.46
C ASP A 431 -0.58 -12.31 -28.17
N ILE A 432 -0.47 -10.99 -27.99
CA ILE A 432 -1.35 -10.02 -28.64
C ILE A 432 -1.05 -9.96 -30.15
N LYS A 433 -2.10 -10.09 -30.96
CA LYS A 433 -2.01 -10.13 -32.42
C LYS A 433 -2.02 -8.74 -33.03
N LYS A 434 -1.14 -8.51 -34.01
CA LYS A 434 -1.12 -7.26 -34.82
C LYS A 434 -2.43 -6.94 -35.53
N LYS A 435 -3.22 -7.97 -35.88
CA LYS A 435 -4.53 -7.79 -36.55
C LYS A 435 -5.64 -7.34 -35.60
N GLY A 436 -5.40 -7.32 -34.29
CA GLY A 436 -6.40 -7.07 -33.27
C GLY A 436 -7.22 -8.31 -32.92
N THR A 437 -7.63 -8.41 -31.65
CA THR A 437 -8.65 -9.36 -31.18
C THR A 437 -9.65 -8.60 -30.34
N ASN A 438 -10.93 -8.87 -30.56
CA ASN A 438 -12.03 -8.21 -29.88
C ASN A 438 -12.45 -8.98 -28.64
N TYR A 439 -12.71 -8.27 -27.55
CA TYR A 439 -13.18 -8.82 -26.28
C TYR A 439 -14.38 -8.01 -25.78
N LEU A 440 -15.24 -8.68 -25.03
CA LEU A 440 -16.33 -8.04 -24.30
C LEU A 440 -15.92 -7.94 -22.83
N LEU A 441 -16.18 -6.78 -22.24
CA LEU A 441 -16.04 -6.53 -20.82
C LEU A 441 -17.40 -6.21 -20.23
N ASP A 442 -17.84 -7.02 -19.27
CA ASP A 442 -18.99 -6.67 -18.43
C ASP A 442 -18.57 -5.57 -17.43
N GLN A 443 -19.51 -4.75 -16.99
CA GLN A 443 -19.27 -3.72 -15.97
C GLN A 443 -18.69 -4.32 -14.68
N ALA A 444 -17.81 -3.58 -14.02
CA ALA A 444 -16.97 -4.08 -12.94
C ALA A 444 -17.75 -4.61 -11.73
N ASN A 445 -18.97 -4.16 -11.50
CA ASN A 445 -19.85 -4.61 -10.41
C ASN A 445 -20.77 -5.78 -10.80
N SER A 446 -20.53 -6.45 -11.92
CA SER A 446 -21.28 -7.64 -12.35
C SER A 446 -20.45 -8.92 -12.36
N PRO A 447 -19.98 -9.42 -11.20
CA PRO A 447 -19.18 -10.65 -11.11
C PRO A 447 -19.93 -11.91 -11.54
N ASN A 448 -21.25 -11.87 -11.59
CA ASN A 448 -22.07 -12.99 -12.08
C ASN A 448 -22.38 -12.86 -13.58
N GLY A 449 -21.74 -11.91 -14.27
CA GLY A 449 -21.84 -11.67 -15.71
C GLY A 449 -21.37 -12.83 -16.59
N GLN A 450 -21.57 -12.69 -17.89
CA GLN A 450 -21.23 -13.71 -18.89
C GLN A 450 -19.86 -13.50 -19.53
N ASN A 451 -19.36 -12.27 -19.49
CA ASN A 451 -18.06 -11.89 -20.03
C ASN A 451 -17.07 -11.64 -18.88
N HIS A 452 -15.83 -11.26 -19.22
CA HIS A 452 -14.83 -10.89 -18.22
C HIS A 452 -15.14 -9.50 -17.66
N GLN A 453 -14.90 -9.25 -16.37
CA GLN A 453 -14.96 -7.89 -15.80
C GLN A 453 -13.67 -7.09 -16.05
N ALA A 454 -12.54 -7.80 -16.19
CA ALA A 454 -11.25 -7.20 -16.45
C ALA A 454 -10.38 -8.05 -17.38
N ILE A 455 -9.44 -7.41 -18.07
CA ILE A 455 -8.32 -8.06 -18.77
C ILE A 455 -7.02 -7.57 -18.15
N GLN A 456 -6.16 -8.48 -17.71
CA GLN A 456 -4.79 -8.20 -17.34
C GLN A 456 -3.86 -8.41 -18.54
N VAL A 457 -3.05 -7.41 -18.87
CA VAL A 457 -2.04 -7.50 -19.92
C VAL A 457 -0.65 -7.49 -19.28
N ASN A 458 -0.02 -8.66 -19.18
CA ASN A 458 1.34 -8.79 -18.65
C ASN A 458 2.34 -8.22 -19.65
N LEU A 459 3.20 -7.31 -19.18
CA LEU A 459 4.26 -6.71 -19.98
C LEU A 459 5.58 -7.44 -19.71
N PRO A 460 6.58 -7.32 -20.61
CA PRO A 460 7.93 -7.75 -20.30
C PRO A 460 8.43 -7.10 -19.00
N GLU A 461 9.07 -7.87 -18.11
CA GLU A 461 9.51 -7.37 -16.80
C GLU A 461 10.25 -6.03 -16.89
N LYS A 462 9.87 -5.09 -16.02
CA LYS A 462 10.49 -3.77 -15.94
C LYS A 462 11.88 -3.93 -15.33
N LYS A 463 12.88 -3.39 -16.03
CA LYS A 463 14.28 -3.43 -15.65
C LYS A 463 14.65 -2.18 -14.85
N THR A 464 15.04 -2.35 -13.59
CA THR A 464 15.49 -1.27 -12.70
C THR A 464 16.95 -1.50 -12.32
N ALA A 465 17.83 -0.55 -12.66
CA ALA A 465 19.24 -0.62 -12.32
C ALA A 465 19.44 -0.49 -10.80
N VAL A 466 20.29 -1.34 -10.25
CA VAL A 466 20.71 -1.30 -8.84
C VAL A 466 22.12 -0.74 -8.76
N ASN A 467 23.06 -1.39 -9.46
CA ASN A 467 24.44 -0.97 -9.63
C ASN A 467 24.90 -1.37 -11.05
N THR A 468 26.18 -1.15 -11.34
CA THR A 468 26.82 -1.65 -12.57
C THR A 468 27.93 -2.60 -12.14
N PRO A 469 28.02 -3.84 -12.68
CA PRO A 469 29.10 -4.77 -12.35
C PRO A 469 30.49 -4.12 -12.47
N ALA A 470 31.41 -4.48 -11.56
CA ALA A 470 32.75 -3.85 -11.51
C ALA A 470 33.52 -4.09 -12.80
N SER A 471 33.37 -5.28 -13.37
CA SER A 471 33.77 -5.59 -14.74
C SER A 471 32.70 -6.43 -15.46
N GLY A 472 32.86 -6.60 -16.77
CA GLY A 472 31.98 -7.50 -17.52
C GLY A 472 30.49 -7.11 -17.53
N SER A 473 29.62 -8.08 -17.30
CA SER A 473 28.15 -7.95 -17.34
C SER A 473 27.45 -8.61 -16.16
N TYR A 474 28.18 -9.32 -15.30
CA TYR A 474 27.62 -9.98 -14.13
C TYR A 474 28.50 -9.81 -12.90
N GLU A 475 27.89 -9.98 -11.73
CA GLU A 475 28.52 -9.95 -10.41
C GLU A 475 27.84 -10.97 -9.50
N TYR A 476 28.33 -11.17 -8.27
CA TYR A 476 27.64 -11.94 -7.25
C TYR A 476 26.96 -11.03 -6.23
N TRP A 477 25.68 -11.29 -5.94
CA TRP A 477 24.88 -10.56 -4.97
C TRP A 477 24.40 -11.48 -3.84
N GLY A 478 24.56 -11.01 -2.60
CA GLY A 478 24.13 -11.70 -1.39
C GLY A 478 22.61 -11.69 -1.14
N GLY A 479 21.85 -10.89 -1.90
CA GLY A 479 20.40 -10.75 -1.73
C GLY A 479 20.01 -9.56 -0.86
N GLN A 480 18.70 -9.35 -0.72
CA GLN A 480 18.09 -8.32 0.11
C GLN A 480 16.78 -8.86 0.69
N ALA A 481 16.78 -9.07 2.00
CA ALA A 481 15.61 -9.37 2.82
C ALA A 481 16.03 -9.34 4.30
N ASP A 482 15.06 -9.26 5.20
CA ASP A 482 15.26 -9.37 6.64
C ASP A 482 15.54 -10.85 7.00
N GLU A 483 16.35 -11.09 8.02
CA GLU A 483 16.74 -12.40 8.57
C GLU A 483 17.30 -13.40 7.54
N ILE A 484 18.01 -12.92 6.50
CA ILE A 484 18.71 -13.81 5.57
C ILE A 484 20.10 -14.16 6.05
N ASP A 485 20.54 -15.37 5.72
CA ASP A 485 21.92 -15.83 5.92
C ASP A 485 22.37 -16.58 4.66
N THR A 486 22.86 -15.81 3.70
CA THR A 486 23.27 -16.31 2.39
C THR A 486 24.78 -16.43 2.33
N ASN A 487 25.28 -17.36 1.52
CA ASN A 487 26.71 -17.53 1.30
C ASN A 487 27.04 -18.15 -0.04
N MET A 488 28.32 -18.07 -0.41
CA MET A 488 28.92 -18.87 -1.46
C MET A 488 30.29 -19.39 -1.03
N VAL A 489 30.57 -20.65 -1.32
CA VAL A 489 31.74 -21.38 -0.80
C VAL A 489 32.55 -22.01 -1.94
N THR A 490 33.87 -21.94 -1.89
CA THR A 490 34.77 -22.66 -2.79
C THR A 490 35.90 -23.35 -2.03
N ASN A 491 36.40 -24.45 -2.58
CA ASN A 491 37.59 -25.13 -2.05
C ASN A 491 38.85 -24.50 -2.67
N VAL A 492 39.87 -24.27 -1.84
CA VAL A 492 41.17 -23.73 -2.27
C VAL A 492 42.28 -24.67 -1.80
N ASP A 493 42.99 -25.27 -2.74
CA ASP A 493 44.14 -26.12 -2.46
C ASP A 493 45.42 -25.28 -2.40
N LEU A 494 45.95 -25.09 -1.19
CA LEU A 494 47.21 -24.41 -0.93
C LEU A 494 48.32 -25.40 -0.56
N THR A 495 48.14 -26.70 -0.82
CA THR A 495 49.15 -27.71 -0.52
C THR A 495 50.44 -27.45 -1.30
N GLY A 496 51.57 -27.47 -0.59
CA GLY A 496 52.87 -27.16 -1.18
C GLY A 496 53.10 -25.70 -1.55
N LYS A 497 52.16 -24.78 -1.27
CA LYS A 497 52.31 -23.33 -1.46
C LYS A 497 52.96 -22.66 -0.25
N SER A 498 53.57 -21.49 -0.44
CA SER A 498 54.25 -20.72 0.62
C SER A 498 53.60 -19.38 0.97
N SER A 499 52.85 -18.79 0.03
CA SER A 499 52.04 -17.59 0.25
C SER A 499 50.76 -17.65 -0.58
N ALA A 500 49.68 -17.03 -0.10
CA ALA A 500 48.44 -16.91 -0.85
C ALA A 500 47.72 -15.59 -0.52
N GLU A 501 47.05 -15.00 -1.51
CA GLU A 501 46.28 -13.77 -1.38
C GLU A 501 44.92 -13.94 -2.07
N LEU A 502 43.87 -13.44 -1.43
CA LEU A 502 42.56 -13.25 -2.03
C LEU A 502 42.39 -11.78 -2.41
N THR A 503 41.97 -11.51 -3.65
CA THR A 503 41.56 -10.18 -4.11
C THR A 503 40.17 -10.25 -4.75
N PHE A 504 39.36 -9.23 -4.58
CA PHE A 504 38.05 -9.07 -5.24
C PHE A 504 37.62 -7.60 -5.17
N ASP A 505 36.62 -7.20 -5.94
CA ASP A 505 35.95 -5.90 -5.77
C ASP A 505 34.69 -6.10 -4.92
N ALA A 506 34.42 -5.17 -4.00
CA ALA A 506 33.23 -5.17 -3.16
C ALA A 506 32.40 -3.90 -3.38
N TRP A 507 31.08 -4.05 -3.49
CA TRP A 507 30.11 -2.95 -3.42
C TRP A 507 29.07 -3.32 -2.38
N TYR A 508 28.72 -2.40 -1.48
CA TYR A 508 27.73 -2.70 -0.46
C TYR A 508 26.98 -1.48 0.06
N ASP A 509 25.72 -1.71 0.39
CA ASP A 509 24.82 -0.81 1.11
C ASP A 509 24.02 -1.67 2.10
N ILE A 510 24.40 -1.58 3.37
CA ILE A 510 24.07 -2.52 4.44
C ILE A 510 23.75 -1.73 5.71
N GLU A 511 22.76 -2.16 6.51
CA GLU A 511 22.43 -1.51 7.78
C GLU A 511 23.64 -1.51 8.72
N ALA A 512 24.15 -0.31 9.03
CA ALA A 512 25.41 -0.16 9.75
C ALA A 512 25.34 -0.75 11.17
N GLN A 513 26.29 -1.63 11.52
CA GLN A 513 26.43 -2.33 12.81
C GLN A 513 25.40 -3.42 13.12
N TRP A 514 24.41 -3.63 12.27
CA TRP A 514 23.37 -4.66 12.44
C TRP A 514 23.59 -5.79 11.43
N ASP A 515 23.75 -5.41 10.16
CA ASP A 515 23.93 -6.33 9.04
C ASP A 515 25.39 -6.36 8.57
N PHE A 516 25.84 -7.52 8.07
CA PHE A 516 27.25 -7.71 7.71
C PHE A 516 27.48 -8.62 6.50
N GLY A 517 28.43 -8.21 5.66
CA GLY A 517 29.10 -9.05 4.67
C GLY A 517 30.43 -9.59 5.22
N PHE A 518 30.71 -10.88 5.05
CA PHE A 518 31.88 -11.55 5.63
C PHE A 518 32.71 -12.27 4.56
N VAL A 519 34.02 -12.28 4.77
CA VAL A 519 34.98 -13.19 4.10
C VAL A 519 35.52 -14.13 5.16
N GLN A 520 35.38 -15.45 4.95
CA GLN A 520 35.66 -16.44 5.98
C GLN A 520 36.41 -17.64 5.44
N VAL A 521 37.23 -18.26 6.28
CA VAL A 521 37.99 -19.48 5.98
C VAL A 521 37.60 -20.60 6.93
N SER A 522 37.54 -21.81 6.39
CA SER A 522 37.37 -23.06 7.12
C SER A 522 38.56 -23.98 6.82
N THR A 523 39.05 -24.67 7.86
CA THR A 523 40.13 -25.68 7.76
C THR A 523 39.66 -27.09 8.14
N ASP A 524 38.36 -27.24 8.42
CA ASP A 524 37.73 -28.46 8.92
C ASP A 524 36.49 -28.85 8.09
N ASP A 525 36.53 -28.59 6.77
CA ASP A 525 35.47 -28.92 5.81
C ASP A 525 34.10 -28.31 6.17
N GLY A 526 34.14 -27.10 6.73
CA GLY A 526 32.98 -26.25 6.98
C GLY A 526 32.37 -26.42 8.36
N GLY A 527 33.03 -27.19 9.23
CA GLY A 527 32.64 -27.38 10.62
C GLY A 527 32.75 -26.11 11.45
N SER A 528 33.76 -25.28 11.20
CA SER A 528 33.96 -23.97 11.82
C SER A 528 34.49 -22.96 10.80
N TRP A 529 34.17 -21.69 11.03
CA TRP A 529 34.51 -20.59 10.12
C TRP A 529 35.16 -19.46 10.89
N GLN A 530 36.29 -18.98 10.39
CA GLN A 530 36.99 -17.81 10.92
C GLN A 530 36.88 -16.67 9.92
N SER A 531 36.40 -15.51 10.36
CA SER A 531 36.35 -14.31 9.52
C SER A 531 37.73 -13.67 9.37
N LEU A 532 38.01 -13.20 8.16
CA LEU A 532 39.21 -12.45 7.82
C LEU A 532 38.90 -10.95 7.90
N GLY A 533 39.89 -10.17 8.34
CA GLY A 533 39.77 -8.71 8.44
C GLY A 533 40.79 -7.98 7.58
N ASN A 534 40.38 -6.82 7.07
CA ASN A 534 41.23 -5.81 6.44
C ASN A 534 40.82 -4.40 6.92
N GLU A 535 41.35 -3.34 6.33
CA GLU A 535 41.08 -1.94 6.69
C GLU A 535 39.61 -1.49 6.52
N ASN A 536 38.81 -2.22 5.73
CA ASN A 536 37.41 -1.91 5.41
C ASN A 536 36.41 -2.78 6.20
N THR A 537 36.92 -3.76 6.98
CA THR A 537 36.10 -4.57 7.87
C THR A 537 36.07 -4.00 9.29
N ARG A 538 35.00 -4.31 10.03
CA ARG A 538 34.73 -3.81 11.37
C ARG A 538 34.31 -4.96 12.30
N ASP A 539 34.51 -4.76 13.59
CA ASP A 539 34.20 -5.70 14.67
C ASP A 539 33.24 -5.11 15.73
N ASP A 540 32.61 -3.97 15.42
CA ASP A 540 31.77 -3.18 16.33
C ASP A 540 30.27 -3.40 16.11
N VAL A 541 29.87 -4.66 15.91
CA VAL A 541 28.46 -5.09 15.96
C VAL A 541 27.82 -4.64 17.27
N VAL A 542 26.57 -4.18 17.22
CA VAL A 542 25.84 -3.78 18.42
C VAL A 542 25.61 -4.99 19.34
N ALA A 543 25.49 -4.75 20.66
CA ALA A 543 25.33 -5.81 21.64
C ALA A 543 24.02 -6.60 21.46
N GLU A 544 23.02 -5.94 20.87
CA GLU A 544 21.71 -6.46 20.50
C GLU A 544 21.68 -7.11 19.11
N GLY A 545 22.82 -7.25 18.43
CA GLY A 545 22.88 -7.75 17.05
C GLY A 545 22.34 -9.17 16.90
N TYR A 546 21.96 -9.53 15.67
CA TYR A 546 21.36 -10.83 15.39
C TYR A 546 22.29 -11.99 15.82
N PRO A 547 21.79 -13.07 16.48
CA PRO A 547 22.64 -14.08 17.09
C PRO A 547 23.66 -14.74 16.16
N THR A 548 23.34 -14.90 14.87
CA THR A 548 24.23 -15.52 13.88
C THR A 548 25.35 -14.59 13.40
N ILE A 549 25.29 -13.30 13.75
CA ILE A 549 26.24 -12.24 13.34
C ILE A 549 27.26 -11.97 14.45
N LEU A 550 26.82 -11.94 15.72
CA LEU A 550 27.63 -11.52 16.88
C LEU A 550 29.02 -12.17 16.96
N ASP A 551 29.10 -13.48 16.72
CA ASP A 551 30.34 -14.25 16.83
C ASP A 551 31.12 -14.38 15.50
N SER A 552 30.70 -13.67 14.45
CA SER A 552 31.27 -13.78 13.10
C SER A 552 32.21 -12.63 12.73
N MET A 553 32.57 -11.76 13.67
CA MET A 553 33.42 -10.59 13.38
C MET A 553 34.86 -10.97 13.00
N PRO A 554 35.56 -10.15 12.18
CA PRO A 554 35.11 -8.88 11.57
C PRO A 554 34.36 -9.04 10.23
N GLY A 555 33.66 -8.00 9.77
CA GLY A 555 32.97 -7.96 8.47
C GLY A 555 32.70 -6.55 7.92
N PHE A 556 32.21 -6.45 6.68
CA PHE A 556 31.76 -5.21 6.03
C PHE A 556 30.37 -4.81 6.54
N THR A 557 30.15 -3.52 6.79
CA THR A 557 28.85 -2.97 7.21
C THR A 557 28.79 -1.47 6.88
N GLY A 558 27.60 -0.91 6.67
CA GLY A 558 27.41 0.47 6.19
C GLY A 558 27.38 0.56 4.65
N THR A 559 27.86 1.67 4.09
CA THR A 559 27.91 1.90 2.63
C THR A 559 29.36 1.99 2.13
N SER A 560 29.65 1.45 0.95
CA SER A 560 30.96 1.57 0.28
C SER A 560 31.03 2.73 -0.72
N ASP A 561 29.90 3.39 -1.01
CA ASP A 561 29.77 4.50 -1.98
C ASP A 561 30.31 4.18 -3.40
N GLY A 562 30.38 2.90 -3.77
CA GLY A 562 30.97 2.44 -5.04
C GLY A 562 31.71 1.11 -4.90
N TRP A 563 32.30 0.65 -6.00
CA TRP A 563 33.14 -0.55 -6.01
C TRP A 563 34.51 -0.23 -5.43
N GLU A 564 34.91 -1.00 -4.42
CA GLU A 564 36.20 -0.88 -3.78
C GLU A 564 36.99 -2.19 -3.86
N PRO A 565 38.26 -2.16 -4.32
CA PRO A 565 39.09 -3.35 -4.33
C PRO A 565 39.45 -3.77 -2.91
N GLN A 566 39.35 -5.07 -2.64
CA GLN A 566 39.65 -5.70 -1.37
C GLN A 566 40.81 -6.70 -1.53
N SER A 567 41.66 -6.77 -0.51
CA SER A 567 42.70 -7.81 -0.40
C SER A 567 42.69 -8.43 1.00
N PHE A 568 42.90 -9.74 1.06
CA PHE A 568 43.07 -10.51 2.29
C PHE A 568 44.24 -11.49 2.14
N ASP A 569 45.15 -11.48 3.11
CA ASP A 569 46.25 -12.45 3.17
C ASP A 569 45.74 -13.82 3.62
N LEU A 570 46.05 -14.86 2.83
CA LEU A 570 45.73 -16.26 3.12
C LEU A 570 46.98 -17.06 3.47
N SER A 571 48.14 -16.43 3.61
CA SER A 571 49.42 -17.12 3.81
C SER A 571 49.51 -17.91 5.12
N GLU A 572 48.68 -17.58 6.13
CA GLU A 572 48.54 -18.39 7.35
C GLU A 572 48.07 -19.83 7.05
N TYR A 573 47.30 -20.01 5.97
CA TYR A 573 46.74 -21.29 5.55
C TYR A 573 47.61 -22.03 4.52
N ALA A 574 48.79 -21.50 4.20
CA ALA A 574 49.71 -22.13 3.26
C ALA A 574 50.05 -23.58 3.67
N GLY A 575 50.03 -24.50 2.70
CA GLY A 575 50.27 -25.92 2.91
C GLY A 575 49.04 -26.75 3.27
N GLN A 576 47.85 -26.15 3.33
CA GLN A 576 46.58 -26.81 3.69
C GLN A 576 45.57 -26.79 2.52
N GLU A 577 44.57 -27.65 2.56
CA GLU A 577 43.33 -27.45 1.79
C GLU A 577 42.35 -26.66 2.69
N ILE A 578 41.78 -25.59 2.17
CA ILE A 578 40.82 -24.75 2.91
C ILE A 578 39.52 -24.58 2.12
N GLN A 579 38.48 -24.13 2.81
CA GLN A 579 37.29 -23.57 2.17
C GLN A 579 37.24 -22.06 2.38
N LEU A 580 36.96 -21.33 1.32
CA LEU A 580 36.75 -19.88 1.35
C LEU A 580 35.25 -19.59 1.17
N ARG A 581 34.70 -18.72 2.02
CA ARG A 581 33.29 -18.33 2.01
C ARG A 581 33.12 -16.82 1.97
N PHE A 582 32.23 -16.37 1.09
CA PHE A 582 31.57 -15.07 1.23
C PHE A 582 30.21 -15.30 1.86
N ARG A 583 29.83 -14.54 2.88
CA ARG A 583 28.55 -14.68 3.59
C ARG A 583 27.91 -13.30 3.77
N TYR A 584 26.60 -13.19 3.61
CA TYR A 584 25.84 -11.99 3.91
C TYR A 584 24.72 -12.36 4.89
N ALA A 585 24.64 -11.64 6.01
CA ALA A 585 23.66 -11.90 7.05
C ALA A 585 23.00 -10.60 7.52
N THR A 586 21.68 -10.65 7.67
CA THR A 586 20.85 -9.51 8.10
C THR A 586 20.08 -9.82 9.38
N ASP A 587 19.70 -8.77 10.11
CA ASP A 587 18.86 -8.85 11.29
C ASP A 587 17.34 -8.86 10.96
N TRP A 588 16.50 -8.75 11.99
CA TRP A 588 15.03 -8.70 11.87
C TRP A 588 14.50 -7.32 11.43
N GLY A 589 15.40 -6.39 11.10
CA GLY A 589 15.19 -4.95 10.94
C GLY A 589 15.17 -4.50 9.49
N THR A 590 16.02 -3.53 9.13
CA THR A 590 15.91 -2.79 7.87
C THR A 590 16.87 -3.37 6.82
N SER A 591 16.34 -4.07 5.82
CA SER A 591 17.19 -4.59 4.74
C SER A 591 17.51 -3.55 3.65
N HIS A 592 18.77 -3.14 3.58
CA HIS A 592 19.33 -2.32 2.50
C HIS A 592 19.66 -3.15 1.24
N THR A 593 20.25 -2.54 0.21
CA THR A 593 20.50 -3.19 -1.10
C THR A 593 21.36 -4.45 -1.01
N GLY A 594 22.25 -4.54 -0.02
CA GLY A 594 22.99 -5.74 0.36
C GLY A 594 24.46 -5.72 -0.04
N PHE A 595 25.07 -6.92 -0.07
CA PHE A 595 26.50 -7.14 -0.30
C PHE A 595 26.77 -7.74 -1.68
N PHE A 596 27.73 -7.17 -2.42
CA PHE A 596 28.08 -7.55 -3.78
C PHE A 596 29.58 -7.78 -3.91
N THR A 597 29.96 -8.77 -4.72
CA THR A 597 31.36 -9.12 -4.98
C THR A 597 31.58 -9.44 -6.44
N ASP A 598 32.69 -8.98 -7.00
CA ASP A 598 33.09 -9.25 -8.38
C ASP A 598 34.61 -9.44 -8.48
N ASN A 599 35.11 -9.91 -9.63
CA ASN A 599 36.54 -10.10 -9.93
C ASN A 599 37.31 -10.91 -8.87
N ILE A 600 36.69 -11.97 -8.34
CA ILE A 600 37.24 -12.77 -7.25
C ILE A 600 38.43 -13.57 -7.77
N LYS A 601 39.56 -13.47 -7.07
CA LYS A 601 40.79 -14.14 -7.45
C LYS A 601 41.59 -14.57 -6.23
N VAL A 602 42.04 -15.82 -6.22
CA VAL A 602 43.02 -16.33 -5.26
C VAL A 602 44.32 -16.63 -6.00
N VAL A 603 45.42 -16.02 -5.57
CA VAL A 603 46.76 -16.23 -6.13
C VAL A 603 47.66 -16.84 -5.07
N ALA A 604 48.26 -18.00 -5.35
CA ALA A 604 49.19 -18.68 -4.46
C ALA A 604 50.56 -18.89 -5.13
N ASP A 605 51.63 -18.40 -4.50
CA ASP A 605 52.99 -18.33 -5.07
C ASP A 605 53.05 -17.75 -6.50
N GLY A 606 52.18 -16.77 -6.79
CA GLY A 606 52.08 -16.12 -8.11
C GLY A 606 51.24 -16.88 -9.14
N GLU A 607 50.65 -18.02 -8.80
CA GLU A 607 49.73 -18.79 -9.66
C GLU A 607 48.27 -18.56 -9.23
N THR A 608 47.39 -18.31 -10.19
CA THR A 608 45.94 -18.24 -9.95
C THR A 608 45.41 -19.63 -9.60
N VAL A 609 44.77 -19.77 -8.43
CA VAL A 609 44.12 -21.00 -7.96
C VAL A 609 42.60 -20.93 -8.13
N VAL A 610 42.02 -19.75 -7.90
CA VAL A 610 40.60 -19.45 -8.14
C VAL A 610 40.52 -18.13 -8.90
N GLU A 611 39.65 -18.06 -9.89
CA GLU A 611 39.31 -16.82 -10.61
C GLU A 611 37.87 -16.91 -11.11
N ASP A 612 37.03 -15.96 -10.70
CA ASP A 612 35.64 -15.87 -11.12
C ASP A 612 35.13 -14.43 -11.00
N GLY A 613 34.63 -13.88 -12.13
CA GLY A 613 33.95 -12.60 -12.20
C GLY A 613 32.48 -12.75 -12.60
N ALA A 614 31.85 -13.88 -12.29
CA ALA A 614 30.43 -14.18 -12.55
C ALA A 614 29.97 -14.17 -14.03
N GLU A 615 30.89 -14.01 -15.00
CA GLU A 615 30.56 -13.96 -16.43
C GLU A 615 30.06 -15.30 -17.01
N SER A 616 30.30 -16.40 -16.30
CA SER A 616 29.93 -17.75 -16.70
C SER A 616 28.75 -18.28 -15.88
N THR A 617 27.87 -19.07 -16.50
CA THR A 617 26.82 -19.82 -15.76
C THR A 617 27.40 -20.94 -14.90
N THR A 618 28.64 -21.35 -15.16
CA THR A 618 29.40 -22.31 -14.35
C THR A 618 30.38 -21.54 -13.49
N THR A 619 30.37 -21.80 -12.18
CA THR A 619 31.21 -21.16 -11.17
C THR A 619 31.95 -22.21 -10.32
N PRO A 620 33.18 -21.94 -9.83
CA PRO A 620 33.82 -22.74 -8.79
C PRO A 620 33.10 -22.68 -7.42
N PHE A 621 32.20 -21.72 -7.22
CA PHE A 621 31.49 -21.57 -5.95
C PHE A 621 30.22 -22.44 -5.88
N THR A 622 30.00 -23.03 -4.72
CA THR A 622 28.69 -23.55 -4.31
C THR A 622 27.88 -22.39 -3.74
N LEU A 623 26.83 -21.98 -4.45
CA LEU A 623 25.98 -20.85 -4.06
C LEU A 623 24.84 -21.34 -3.14
N ASN A 624 24.66 -20.65 -2.02
CA ASN A 624 23.54 -20.82 -1.09
C ASN A 624 22.91 -19.44 -0.79
N GLY A 625 21.94 -19.03 -1.60
CA GLY A 625 21.30 -17.72 -1.49
C GLY A 625 21.99 -16.60 -2.26
N PHE A 626 23.34 -16.62 -2.37
CA PHE A 626 24.05 -15.75 -3.32
C PHE A 626 23.62 -16.07 -4.76
N LYS A 627 23.51 -15.04 -5.59
CA LYS A 627 23.08 -15.17 -6.98
C LYS A 627 24.00 -14.41 -7.91
N ARG A 628 24.21 -14.97 -9.11
CA ARG A 628 24.75 -14.22 -10.24
C ARG A 628 23.74 -13.15 -10.65
N PHE A 629 24.18 -11.90 -10.72
CA PHE A 629 23.36 -10.70 -10.85
C PHE A 629 23.90 -9.84 -12.00
N ASP A 630 23.05 -9.19 -12.78
CA ASP A 630 23.48 -8.40 -13.95
C ASP A 630 23.51 -6.89 -13.68
N GLY A 631 23.43 -6.51 -12.40
CA GLY A 631 23.27 -5.12 -11.94
C GLY A 631 21.82 -4.64 -11.87
N ASN A 632 20.81 -5.49 -12.17
CA ASN A 632 19.43 -5.04 -12.29
C ASN A 632 18.40 -5.94 -11.61
N LYS A 633 17.38 -5.30 -11.06
CA LYS A 633 16.15 -5.96 -10.64
C LYS A 633 15.16 -5.99 -11.79
N TYR A 634 14.42 -7.08 -11.86
CA TYR A 634 13.33 -7.31 -12.79
C TYR A 634 12.06 -7.43 -11.98
N VAL A 635 11.07 -6.62 -12.28
CA VAL A 635 9.79 -6.65 -11.59
C VAL A 635 8.65 -6.74 -12.57
N ASP A 636 7.56 -7.34 -12.12
CA ASP A 636 6.34 -7.41 -12.89
C ASP A 636 5.69 -6.04 -13.00
N HIS A 637 5.11 -5.77 -14.16
CA HIS A 637 4.24 -4.62 -14.37
C HIS A 637 3.24 -4.96 -15.47
N TYR A 638 2.06 -4.39 -15.40
CA TYR A 638 0.95 -4.81 -16.26
C TYR A 638 -0.16 -3.76 -16.32
N TYR A 639 -1.00 -3.88 -17.34
CA TYR A 639 -2.25 -3.13 -17.39
C TYR A 639 -3.41 -3.97 -16.87
N LEU A 640 -4.34 -3.35 -16.17
CA LEU A 640 -5.68 -3.89 -15.92
C LEU A 640 -6.69 -3.05 -16.71
N LEU A 641 -7.44 -3.71 -17.58
CA LEU A 641 -8.44 -3.11 -18.46
C LEU A 641 -9.82 -3.47 -17.93
N GLU A 642 -10.59 -2.48 -17.49
CA GLU A 642 -11.86 -2.69 -16.79
C GLU A 642 -12.95 -1.79 -17.40
N TRP A 643 -14.21 -2.23 -17.35
CA TRP A 643 -15.33 -1.42 -17.82
C TRP A 643 -16.15 -0.87 -16.65
N ARG A 644 -16.32 0.46 -16.59
CA ARG A 644 -17.06 1.16 -15.53
C ARG A 644 -18.22 1.97 -16.09
N ASN A 645 -19.28 2.07 -15.30
CA ASN A 645 -20.51 2.79 -15.63
C ASN A 645 -21.27 3.14 -14.34
N HIS A 646 -22.40 3.82 -14.43
CA HIS A 646 -23.19 4.28 -13.28
C HIS A 646 -24.32 3.31 -12.92
N GLN A 647 -23.99 2.09 -12.50
CA GLN A 647 -24.96 1.08 -12.06
C GLN A 647 -24.48 0.35 -10.80
N GLY A 648 -25.40 -0.08 -9.94
CA GLY A 648 -25.10 -0.74 -8.65
C GLY A 648 -24.24 0.17 -7.78
N VAL A 649 -23.22 -0.36 -7.09
CA VAL A 649 -22.33 0.49 -6.26
C VAL A 649 -21.63 1.59 -7.06
N ASP A 650 -21.39 1.40 -8.36
CA ASP A 650 -20.78 2.42 -9.21
C ASP A 650 -21.75 3.54 -9.64
N GLU A 651 -23.02 3.52 -9.21
CA GLU A 651 -23.87 4.72 -9.22
C GLU A 651 -23.20 5.89 -8.46
N GLY A 652 -22.38 5.58 -7.46
CA GLY A 652 -21.55 6.54 -6.74
C GLY A 652 -20.64 7.39 -7.65
N LEU A 653 -20.17 6.84 -8.77
CA LEU A 653 -19.34 7.59 -9.74
C LEU A 653 -20.12 8.73 -10.39
N ALA A 654 -21.46 8.68 -10.46
CA ALA A 654 -22.28 9.79 -10.94
C ALA A 654 -22.65 10.80 -9.84
N ASN A 655 -22.44 10.42 -8.58
CA ASN A 655 -22.98 11.11 -7.42
C ASN A 655 -21.85 11.55 -6.49
N ILE A 656 -20.95 12.43 -6.93
CA ILE A 656 -19.85 12.92 -6.08
C ILE A 656 -20.16 14.35 -5.61
N ALA A 657 -20.64 14.49 -4.38
CA ALA A 657 -20.95 15.80 -3.80
C ALA A 657 -19.68 16.66 -3.65
N ARG A 658 -19.73 17.91 -4.16
CA ARG A 658 -18.65 18.91 -4.09
C ARG A 658 -19.22 20.32 -3.98
N GLY A 659 -19.01 20.98 -2.86
CA GLY A 659 -19.67 22.26 -2.57
C GLY A 659 -21.20 22.14 -2.77
N ASN A 660 -21.79 23.02 -3.58
CA ASN A 660 -23.22 22.97 -3.92
C ASN A 660 -23.50 22.22 -5.24
N SER A 661 -22.59 21.34 -5.67
CA SER A 661 -22.62 20.69 -6.98
C SER A 661 -22.45 19.17 -6.85
N LEU A 662 -22.82 18.47 -7.93
CA LEU A 662 -22.60 17.03 -8.06
C LEU A 662 -21.66 16.80 -9.25
N MET A 663 -20.53 16.19 -8.99
CA MET A 663 -19.54 15.79 -9.99
C MET A 663 -19.79 14.34 -10.41
N SER A 664 -19.45 14.02 -11.66
CA SER A 664 -19.45 12.65 -12.17
C SER A 664 -18.04 12.30 -12.64
N TYR A 665 -17.60 11.09 -12.31
CA TYR A 665 -16.58 10.37 -13.06
C TYR A 665 -17.24 9.67 -14.25
N ASP A 666 -16.62 9.67 -15.42
CA ASP A 666 -17.26 9.19 -16.66
C ASP A 666 -17.37 7.66 -16.73
N GLY A 667 -18.14 7.13 -17.69
CA GLY A 667 -18.28 5.69 -17.91
C GLY A 667 -17.56 5.23 -19.19
N GLY A 668 -16.88 4.08 -19.14
CA GLY A 668 -16.16 3.52 -20.28
C GLY A 668 -15.09 2.53 -19.87
N LEU A 669 -14.08 2.38 -20.71
CA LEU A 669 -12.90 1.57 -20.42
C LEU A 669 -11.95 2.37 -19.53
N VAL A 670 -11.73 1.92 -18.30
CA VAL A 670 -10.67 2.43 -17.42
C VAL A 670 -9.43 1.57 -17.61
N VAL A 671 -8.31 2.21 -17.90
CA VAL A 671 -7.00 1.56 -18.03
C VAL A 671 -6.22 1.85 -16.76
N TRP A 672 -5.90 0.81 -16.00
CA TRP A 672 -5.05 0.88 -14.83
C TRP A 672 -3.65 0.39 -15.20
N TYR A 673 -2.62 1.00 -14.64
CA TYR A 673 -1.24 0.55 -14.75
C TYR A 673 -0.74 0.16 -13.35
N VAL A 674 -0.22 -1.06 -13.25
CA VAL A 674 0.35 -1.63 -12.02
C VAL A 674 1.85 -1.77 -12.19
N ASP A 675 2.61 -1.35 -11.18
CA ASP A 675 4.06 -1.34 -11.22
C ASP A 675 4.68 -1.80 -9.90
N ASP A 676 5.14 -3.06 -9.86
CA ASP A 676 5.71 -3.67 -8.66
C ASP A 676 7.09 -3.08 -8.28
N THR A 677 7.63 -2.07 -9.00
CA THR A 677 8.78 -1.31 -8.49
C THR A 677 8.42 -0.47 -7.27
N PHE A 678 7.14 -0.18 -7.06
CA PHE A 678 6.64 0.66 -5.99
C PHE A 678 5.74 -0.13 -5.04
N THR A 679 5.74 0.28 -3.77
CA THR A 679 4.82 -0.24 -2.74
C THR A 679 3.87 0.83 -2.23
N ASP A 680 3.89 2.00 -2.86
CA ASP A 680 3.21 3.22 -2.43
C ASP A 680 2.74 4.03 -3.64
N ASN A 681 1.90 5.03 -3.41
CA ASN A 681 1.39 5.97 -4.41
C ASN A 681 1.75 7.42 -4.06
N TRP A 682 2.98 7.65 -3.58
CA TRP A 682 3.47 8.98 -3.19
C TRP A 682 3.82 9.86 -4.39
N THR A 683 2.80 10.23 -5.16
CA THR A 683 2.92 10.91 -6.45
C THR A 683 3.60 12.28 -6.39
N GLY A 684 3.72 12.93 -5.23
CA GLY A 684 4.54 14.13 -5.07
C GLY A 684 6.04 13.85 -4.93
N LEU A 685 6.43 12.65 -4.49
CA LEU A 685 7.83 12.21 -4.45
C LEU A 685 8.30 11.65 -5.80
N HIS A 686 7.43 10.89 -6.45
CA HIS A 686 7.68 10.29 -7.75
C HIS A 686 6.48 10.53 -8.70
N PRO A 687 6.33 11.75 -9.25
CA PRO A 687 5.19 12.08 -10.10
C PRO A 687 5.05 11.18 -11.31
N GLY A 688 3.82 10.73 -11.55
CA GLY A 688 3.50 9.75 -12.58
C GLY A 688 3.84 8.31 -12.20
N ASP A 689 4.52 8.05 -11.09
CA ASP A 689 4.91 6.73 -10.60
C ASP A 689 4.05 6.30 -9.39
N GLY A 690 4.26 5.08 -8.88
CA GLY A 690 3.43 4.45 -7.83
C GLY A 690 2.93 3.04 -8.20
N PHE A 691 2.49 2.27 -7.20
CA PHE A 691 2.16 0.84 -7.37
C PHE A 691 0.91 0.61 -8.23
N LEU A 692 -0.05 1.54 -8.22
CA LEU A 692 -1.31 1.45 -8.97
C LEU A 692 -1.83 2.84 -9.34
N GLY A 693 -2.23 3.05 -10.59
CA GLY A 693 -2.93 4.28 -10.98
C GLY A 693 -3.67 4.15 -12.30
N VAL A 694 -4.69 4.98 -12.51
CA VAL A 694 -5.41 5.07 -13.78
C VAL A 694 -4.59 5.86 -14.80
N VAL A 695 -4.76 5.51 -16.07
CA VAL A 695 -4.26 6.26 -17.22
C VAL A 695 -5.37 7.18 -17.70
N ASP A 696 -5.13 8.49 -17.66
CA ASP A 696 -6.12 9.49 -18.08
C ASP A 696 -6.23 9.57 -19.62
N ALA A 697 -7.43 9.37 -20.15
CA ALA A 697 -7.71 9.56 -21.57
C ALA A 697 -7.50 11.02 -22.02
N HIS A 698 -7.75 12.01 -21.14
CA HIS A 698 -7.74 13.45 -21.38
C HIS A 698 -6.65 14.19 -20.56
N ASP A 699 -5.46 13.59 -20.50
CA ASP A 699 -4.25 14.02 -19.78
C ASP A 699 -3.70 15.44 -20.10
N ASP A 700 -4.24 16.13 -21.11
CA ASP A 700 -3.83 17.48 -21.53
C ASP A 700 -4.76 18.60 -21.03
N THR A 701 -5.56 18.31 -19.99
CA THR A 701 -6.51 19.26 -19.41
C THR A 701 -5.89 20.07 -18.26
N ASN A 702 -5.74 21.39 -18.46
CA ASN A 702 -5.31 22.32 -17.42
C ASN A 702 -6.52 22.80 -16.60
N LEU A 703 -6.67 22.32 -15.36
CA LEU A 703 -7.78 22.69 -14.49
C LEU A 703 -7.35 23.71 -13.44
N LEU A 704 -7.91 24.91 -13.55
CA LEU A 704 -7.71 26.01 -12.62
C LEU A 704 -9.06 26.38 -11.99
N TRP A 705 -9.06 26.51 -10.67
CA TRP A 705 -10.14 27.18 -9.96
C TRP A 705 -10.24 28.63 -10.42
N SER A 706 -11.41 29.25 -10.27
CA SER A 706 -11.64 30.68 -10.56
C SER A 706 -10.71 31.63 -9.76
N THR A 707 -10.05 31.11 -8.74
CA THR A 707 -9.06 31.77 -7.88
C THR A 707 -7.65 31.77 -8.49
N GLY A 708 -7.43 30.98 -9.55
CA GLY A 708 -6.12 30.77 -10.18
C GLY A 708 -5.27 29.68 -9.52
N VAL A 709 -5.82 28.93 -8.56
CA VAL A 709 -5.16 27.76 -7.94
C VAL A 709 -5.42 26.53 -8.79
N GLU A 710 -4.42 25.66 -8.92
CA GLU A 710 -4.51 24.39 -9.66
C GLU A 710 -5.42 23.41 -8.92
N ALA A 711 -6.25 22.70 -9.68
CA ALA A 711 -7.12 21.66 -9.14
C ALA A 711 -6.30 20.41 -8.77
N SER A 712 -6.69 19.70 -7.71
CA SER A 712 -6.07 18.44 -7.30
C SER A 712 -6.32 17.30 -8.29
N THR A 713 -5.55 16.23 -8.20
CA THR A 713 -5.61 15.07 -9.12
C THR A 713 -7.02 14.50 -9.32
N ARG A 714 -7.84 14.43 -8.26
CA ARG A 714 -9.24 13.92 -8.33
C ARG A 714 -10.17 14.65 -9.32
N TYR A 715 -9.82 15.85 -9.77
CA TYR A 715 -10.59 16.55 -10.81
C TYR A 715 -10.08 16.26 -12.21
N HIS A 716 -8.78 15.98 -12.33
CA HIS A 716 -8.14 15.61 -13.59
C HIS A 716 -8.53 14.19 -14.01
N VAL A 717 -8.48 13.23 -13.08
CA VAL A 717 -8.76 11.81 -13.41
C VAL A 717 -10.26 11.46 -13.52
N ALA A 718 -11.16 12.45 -13.44
CA ALA A 718 -12.60 12.23 -13.50
C ALA A 718 -13.08 11.77 -14.90
N ASP A 719 -12.40 12.22 -15.96
CA ASP A 719 -12.66 11.82 -17.35
C ASP A 719 -11.60 10.84 -17.92
N ALA A 720 -10.96 10.07 -17.02
CA ALA A 720 -9.94 9.09 -17.38
C ALA A 720 -10.46 7.93 -18.26
N ALA A 721 -11.76 7.64 -18.25
CA ALA A 721 -12.33 6.54 -19.01
C ALA A 721 -12.25 6.78 -20.53
N PHE A 722 -11.68 5.81 -21.24
CA PHE A 722 -11.67 5.78 -22.70
C PHE A 722 -13.07 5.41 -23.22
N ASN A 723 -13.62 6.28 -24.08
CA ASN A 723 -14.91 6.06 -24.74
C ASN A 723 -15.02 6.92 -26.01
N PHE A 724 -15.92 6.59 -26.94
CA PHE A 724 -16.29 7.46 -28.05
C PHE A 724 -17.42 8.45 -27.69
N MET A 725 -18.03 8.30 -26.51
CA MET A 725 -19.01 9.24 -25.96
C MET A 725 -18.33 10.48 -25.38
N PRO A 726 -18.93 11.69 -25.49
CA PRO A 726 -18.40 12.88 -24.84
C PRO A 726 -18.35 12.76 -23.31
N THR A 727 -17.38 13.45 -22.69
CA THR A 727 -17.22 13.50 -21.22
C THR A 727 -18.32 14.33 -20.58
N SER A 728 -18.59 14.11 -19.29
CA SER A 728 -19.62 14.86 -18.56
C SER A 728 -19.23 16.33 -18.32
N GLY A 729 -17.93 16.63 -18.31
CA GLY A 729 -17.40 17.95 -17.94
C GLY A 729 -17.52 18.25 -16.44
N LEU A 730 -17.08 19.42 -16.03
CA LEU A 730 -17.11 19.89 -14.64
C LEU A 730 -17.87 21.21 -14.53
N ASN A 731 -18.70 21.35 -13.51
CA ASN A 731 -19.34 22.61 -13.15
C ASN A 731 -19.54 22.66 -11.63
N LEU A 732 -18.44 22.91 -10.91
CA LEU A 732 -18.41 22.88 -9.46
C LEU A 732 -18.52 24.30 -8.90
N VAL A 733 -19.42 24.48 -7.95
CA VAL A 733 -19.70 25.77 -7.31
C VAL A 733 -19.53 25.67 -5.81
N TYR A 734 -18.50 26.34 -5.31
CA TYR A 734 -18.24 26.60 -3.90
C TYR A 734 -18.63 28.04 -3.56
N PRO A 735 -18.77 28.39 -2.27
CA PRO A 735 -19.12 29.76 -1.87
C PRO A 735 -18.18 30.86 -2.41
N ASP A 736 -16.90 30.56 -2.57
CA ASP A 736 -15.83 31.50 -2.95
C ASP A 736 -15.11 31.16 -4.28
N GLN A 737 -15.35 29.97 -4.84
CA GLN A 737 -14.68 29.53 -6.06
C GLN A 737 -15.54 28.63 -6.95
N THR A 738 -15.18 28.56 -8.22
CA THR A 738 -15.78 27.63 -9.19
C THR A 738 -14.71 26.90 -9.98
N LEU A 739 -14.99 25.66 -10.35
CA LEU A 739 -14.20 24.90 -11.32
C LEU A 739 -15.11 24.48 -12.47
N THR A 740 -14.72 24.83 -13.69
CA THR A 740 -15.53 24.54 -14.88
C THR A 740 -14.69 23.91 -15.97
N LEU A 741 -15.17 22.81 -16.55
CA LEU A 741 -14.63 22.15 -17.72
C LEU A 741 -15.80 21.80 -18.64
N ALA A 742 -15.76 22.24 -19.90
CA ALA A 742 -16.80 21.86 -20.84
C ALA A 742 -16.66 20.38 -21.22
N SER A 743 -17.78 19.74 -21.57
CA SER A 743 -17.79 18.39 -22.15
C SER A 743 -16.80 18.28 -23.30
N GLN A 744 -15.91 17.31 -23.21
CA GLN A 744 -14.86 17.01 -24.17
C GLN A 744 -15.32 15.91 -25.12
N ARG A 745 -14.69 15.81 -26.30
CA ARG A 745 -14.93 14.70 -27.20
C ARG A 745 -14.27 13.44 -26.64
N GLY A 746 -15.02 12.35 -26.55
CA GLY A 746 -14.47 11.06 -26.11
C GLY A 746 -13.28 10.56 -26.94
N ILE A 747 -12.30 10.00 -26.23
CA ILE A 747 -11.10 9.35 -26.76
C ILE A 747 -11.25 7.82 -26.59
N PRO A 748 -11.53 7.06 -27.66
CA PRO A 748 -11.79 5.63 -27.54
C PRO A 748 -10.52 4.77 -27.60
N LEU A 749 -9.35 5.35 -27.85
CA LEU A 749 -8.10 4.61 -28.09
C LEU A 749 -7.07 4.93 -27.00
N PHE A 750 -6.79 3.92 -26.18
CA PHE A 750 -5.54 3.85 -25.44
C PHE A 750 -4.43 3.36 -26.38
N ASN A 751 -3.28 4.04 -26.37
CA ASN A 751 -2.11 3.68 -27.16
C ASN A 751 -0.87 3.99 -26.34
N ASP A 752 -0.23 2.95 -25.82
CA ASP A 752 0.92 3.08 -24.92
C ASP A 752 2.16 3.73 -25.57
N ARG A 753 2.15 4.09 -26.87
CA ARG A 753 3.18 4.93 -27.50
C ARG A 753 2.99 6.42 -27.25
N LYS A 754 1.80 6.83 -26.79
CA LYS A 754 1.53 8.19 -26.34
C LYS A 754 2.15 8.35 -24.95
N ASP A 755 2.64 9.54 -24.67
CA ASP A 755 2.97 9.94 -23.31
C ASP A 755 1.68 10.27 -22.57
N TYR A 756 1.50 9.68 -21.38
CA TYR A 756 0.37 9.92 -20.49
C TYR A 756 0.82 10.60 -19.18
N ASN A 757 2.06 11.11 -19.15
CA ASN A 757 2.44 12.06 -18.13
C ASN A 757 1.67 13.36 -18.34
N ASN A 758 1.09 13.87 -17.26
CA ASN A 758 0.41 15.15 -17.27
C ASN A 758 1.46 16.26 -17.06
N SER A 759 1.82 16.96 -18.13
CA SER A 759 2.83 18.02 -18.07
C SER A 759 2.42 19.25 -17.24
N TYR A 760 1.12 19.41 -16.97
CA TYR A 760 0.58 20.51 -16.19
C TYR A 760 0.54 20.16 -14.69
N LEU A 761 0.02 18.99 -14.36
CA LEU A 761 -0.03 18.44 -13.00
C LEU A 761 0.57 17.02 -12.99
N PRO A 762 1.91 16.89 -12.87
CA PRO A 762 2.61 15.60 -12.97
C PRO A 762 2.05 14.49 -12.07
N ASP A 763 1.59 14.83 -10.87
CA ASP A 763 1.02 13.92 -9.88
C ASP A 763 -0.24 13.19 -10.40
N ALA A 764 -0.97 13.80 -11.34
CA ALA A 764 -2.14 13.23 -12.02
C ALA A 764 -1.79 12.41 -13.26
N GLY A 765 -0.53 12.44 -13.68
CA GLY A 765 -0.04 11.70 -14.84
C GLY A 765 0.20 10.22 -14.54
N ARG A 766 0.55 9.48 -15.59
CA ARG A 766 0.99 8.09 -15.48
C ARG A 766 2.20 7.81 -16.34
N ASN A 767 3.33 7.52 -15.69
CA ASN A 767 4.57 7.10 -16.30
C ASN A 767 4.46 5.62 -16.68
N ILE A 768 4.20 5.37 -17.96
CA ILE A 768 3.99 4.03 -18.51
C ILE A 768 5.14 3.62 -19.42
N SER A 769 5.35 2.31 -19.56
CA SER A 769 6.24 1.76 -20.59
C SER A 769 5.60 1.74 -21.98
N HIS A 770 6.41 1.91 -23.02
CA HIS A 770 5.94 2.03 -24.41
C HIS A 770 6.25 0.77 -25.24
N TYR A 771 5.31 -0.19 -25.30
CA TYR A 771 5.49 -1.45 -26.05
C TYR A 771 4.75 -1.50 -27.39
N GLY A 772 3.83 -0.58 -27.65
CA GLY A 772 2.97 -0.55 -28.83
C GLY A 772 1.55 -1.10 -28.60
N LEU A 773 1.17 -1.42 -27.37
CA LEU A 773 -0.17 -1.85 -27.01
C LEU A 773 -1.21 -0.79 -27.38
N LYS A 774 -2.29 -1.25 -28.01
CA LYS A 774 -3.46 -0.46 -28.34
C LYS A 774 -4.71 -1.15 -27.86
N VAL A 775 -5.55 -0.40 -27.17
CA VAL A 775 -6.88 -0.84 -26.72
C VAL A 775 -7.90 0.15 -27.27
N LEU A 776 -8.69 -0.29 -28.24
CA LEU A 776 -9.72 0.53 -28.88
C LEU A 776 -11.11 0.13 -28.40
N VAL A 777 -11.84 1.04 -27.77
CA VAL A 777 -13.28 0.93 -27.55
C VAL A 777 -14.00 1.09 -28.89
N ASN A 778 -14.61 0.01 -29.37
CA ASN A 778 -15.20 -0.04 -30.71
C ASN A 778 -16.73 -0.07 -30.72
N ASP A 779 -17.36 -0.46 -29.61
CA ASP A 779 -18.81 -0.54 -29.44
C ASP A 779 -19.15 -0.64 -27.94
N GLN A 780 -20.42 -0.40 -27.57
CA GLN A 780 -20.91 -0.60 -26.20
C GLN A 780 -22.41 -0.95 -26.21
N ALA A 781 -22.86 -1.67 -25.18
CA ALA A 781 -24.27 -2.01 -25.02
C ALA A 781 -25.12 -0.73 -24.87
N LYS A 782 -26.40 -0.80 -25.21
CA LYS A 782 -27.30 0.36 -25.18
C LYS A 782 -27.41 1.03 -23.79
N ASP A 783 -27.36 0.24 -22.73
CA ASP A 783 -27.36 0.69 -21.33
C ASP A 783 -25.95 0.89 -20.76
N LYS A 784 -24.93 0.73 -21.61
CA LYS A 784 -23.50 0.84 -21.31
C LYS A 784 -22.98 -0.20 -20.31
N SER A 785 -23.72 -1.27 -20.03
CA SER A 785 -23.30 -2.30 -19.06
C SER A 785 -22.21 -3.24 -19.59
N VAL A 786 -21.97 -3.25 -20.91
CA VAL A 786 -20.94 -4.07 -21.56
C VAL A 786 -20.19 -3.24 -22.59
N GLY A 787 -18.87 -3.20 -22.49
CA GLY A 787 -17.97 -2.60 -23.47
C GLY A 787 -17.40 -3.63 -24.44
N SER A 788 -17.18 -3.23 -25.70
CA SER A 788 -16.44 -4.02 -26.67
C SER A 788 -15.12 -3.32 -27.00
N ILE A 789 -14.02 -4.04 -26.79
CA ILE A 789 -12.66 -3.51 -26.98
C ILE A 789 -11.87 -4.36 -27.98
N THR A 790 -11.00 -3.73 -28.77
CA THR A 790 -10.00 -4.41 -29.61
C THR A 790 -8.61 -4.24 -29.02
N LEU A 791 -7.97 -5.34 -28.63
CA LEU A 791 -6.56 -5.37 -28.23
C LEU A 791 -5.66 -5.68 -29.43
N SER A 792 -4.64 -4.86 -29.66
CA SER A 792 -3.64 -5.05 -30.74
C SER A 792 -2.27 -4.50 -30.34
N ARG A 793 -1.21 -4.88 -31.08
CA ARG A 793 0.16 -4.34 -30.94
C ARG A 793 0.82 -4.06 -32.29
#